data_AF-A0A2E1MHD1-F1
#
_entry.id   AF-A0A2E1MHD1-F1
#
_cell.length_a   1.000
_cell.length_b   1.000
_cell.length_c   1.000
_cell.angle_alpha   90.00
_cell.angle_beta   90.00
_cell.angle_gamma   90.00
#
_symmetry.space_group_name_H-M   'P 1'
#
loop_
_entity.id
_entity.type
_entity.pdbx_description
1 polymer ?
#
loop_
_entity_poly.entity_id
_entity_poly.type
_entity_poly.pdbx_seq_one_letter_code
_entity_poly.pdbx_strand_id
1 'polypeptide(L)'
;MKKLILILNLIISISLSEIIRVDINGNHDYTTIQSGVDNAEIGDTVVVYPGTYYENIILDKSIVLASLAIFDNLNNWFEYNDFTNQYEVTNDNVNNTIIDGSTAEFNLGAFGSDDIKDYIGSSIFIASFNEQCISPSVIGFTIQNGLGSITQGPDWYGYRKLKGGGILSYKSNANINFNNFINNGNPYIQYGGAIYFEADTIEQYNYWEMGGCELSDINIQNNFYNGNDSKYANTFSSRNFNGNILIDKSVFDVLNCSDNSFTEAWFDIHSESEAVFSEIFSNKCSLINDLWVSPSGNDSLNDGSIDNPLKTINYALEIINPSIENNITIHLDEGIYSPLETGEIFSLVMQSNITLKGSGKELTILKGDNINSIISVNNCQNISILDLSIVNGYPSSTNDSGSAGGMIVSNSSLNIISTNVSVNMYGGISAVSSNLNISNSIVSRNSAGLGNSAGIDLKNSIAHIVSTTIVDNYGGMGTARGINIDDNSYFSMVNSIVWDNNIFEDNTNPWLINIGDGPEVNILYSAVEGGWIGEGNLGWDDDNPLFVDPYQGIDFYDFYISPFGDYSLQSNSSCIDNGIAYFELNDEIVIDLNESDYYGNAPDMGAFEYYEFINGDINLDQDINILDIVLLVEIILYDDMENDLADINGDNLVNILDVVMLVSIILN
;
A
#
# COMPACT_ATOMS: atom_id res chain seq x y z
N MET A 1 -32.37 -66.73 -8.08
CA MET A 1 -32.08 -65.77 -9.17
C MET A 1 -32.23 -64.31 -8.75
N LYS A 2 -33.37 -63.84 -8.19
CA LYS A 2 -33.51 -62.42 -7.77
C LYS A 2 -32.53 -61.94 -6.68
N LYS A 3 -32.16 -62.79 -5.71
CA LYS A 3 -31.11 -62.47 -4.70
C LYS A 3 -29.68 -62.47 -5.27
N LEU A 4 -29.42 -63.22 -6.35
CA LEU A 4 -28.11 -63.27 -7.00
C LEU A 4 -27.90 -62.03 -7.89
N ILE A 5 -28.97 -61.54 -8.53
CA ILE A 5 -28.97 -60.29 -9.32
C ILE A 5 -28.85 -59.07 -8.40
N LEU A 6 -29.43 -59.11 -7.19
CA LEU A 6 -29.28 -58.02 -6.21
C LEU A 6 -27.85 -57.95 -5.66
N ILE A 7 -27.18 -59.09 -5.44
CA ILE A 7 -25.77 -59.15 -5.02
C ILE A 7 -24.84 -58.80 -6.18
N LEU A 8 -25.16 -59.18 -7.43
CA LEU A 8 -24.39 -58.77 -8.61
C LEU A 8 -24.51 -57.25 -8.85
N ASN A 9 -25.69 -56.65 -8.63
CA ASN A 9 -25.87 -55.19 -8.70
C ASN A 9 -25.28 -54.44 -7.50
N LEU A 10 -25.14 -55.08 -6.33
CA LEU A 10 -24.46 -54.48 -5.17
C LEU A 10 -22.93 -54.59 -5.26
N ILE A 11 -22.40 -55.55 -6.02
CA ILE A 11 -20.97 -55.69 -6.30
C ILE A 11 -20.55 -54.75 -7.46
N ILE A 12 -21.48 -54.34 -8.33
CA ILE A 12 -21.26 -53.34 -9.39
C ILE A 12 -21.29 -51.89 -8.86
N SER A 13 -21.75 -51.66 -7.62
CA SER A 13 -21.73 -50.34 -6.96
C SER A 13 -20.49 -50.10 -6.08
N ILE A 14 -19.43 -50.91 -6.24
CA ILE A 14 -18.10 -50.52 -5.79
C ILE A 14 -17.49 -49.78 -6.98
N SER A 15 -17.63 -48.45 -7.04
CA SER A 15 -16.84 -47.66 -7.98
C SER A 15 -15.37 -47.91 -7.61
N LEU A 16 -14.67 -48.64 -8.47
CA LEU A 16 -13.22 -48.71 -8.39
C LEU A 16 -12.74 -47.36 -8.90
N SER A 17 -11.96 -46.65 -8.08
CA SER A 17 -11.23 -45.44 -8.52
C SER A 17 -10.52 -45.74 -9.84
N GLU A 18 -10.88 -45.01 -10.90
CA GLU A 18 -10.29 -45.12 -12.22
C GLU A 18 -9.10 -44.17 -12.35
N ILE A 19 -8.13 -44.55 -13.20
CA ILE A 19 -7.01 -43.67 -13.58
C ILE A 19 -7.29 -43.13 -14.98
N ILE A 20 -7.67 -41.87 -15.05
CA ILE A 20 -7.86 -41.09 -16.28
C ILE A 20 -6.54 -40.44 -16.65
N ARG A 21 -6.09 -40.59 -17.90
CA ARG A 21 -4.79 -40.07 -18.37
C ARG A 21 -4.96 -38.89 -19.31
N VAL A 22 -4.26 -37.79 -19.01
CA VAL A 22 -4.24 -36.57 -19.82
C VAL A 22 -2.86 -36.37 -20.42
N ASP A 23 -2.77 -36.22 -21.75
CA ASP A 23 -1.52 -35.88 -22.46
C ASP A 23 -1.83 -34.91 -23.58
N ILE A 24 -1.17 -33.75 -23.55
CA ILE A 24 -1.35 -32.64 -24.50
C ILE A 24 -1.13 -33.08 -25.96
N ASN A 25 -0.35 -34.14 -26.19
CA ASN A 25 -0.08 -34.68 -27.52
C ASN A 25 -1.18 -35.63 -28.05
N GLY A 26 -2.18 -35.95 -27.23
CA GLY A 26 -3.31 -36.81 -27.60
C GLY A 26 -2.99 -38.30 -27.65
N ASN A 27 -1.97 -38.75 -26.91
CA ASN A 27 -1.63 -40.18 -26.83
C ASN A 27 -2.43 -40.95 -25.75
N HIS A 28 -3.24 -40.22 -24.96
CA HIS A 28 -4.00 -40.74 -23.83
C HIS A 28 -5.48 -40.33 -23.91
N ASP A 29 -6.23 -40.50 -22.82
CA ASP A 29 -7.70 -40.42 -22.82
C ASP A 29 -8.21 -39.02 -23.18
N TYR A 30 -7.50 -37.97 -22.72
CA TYR A 30 -7.82 -36.57 -22.98
C TYR A 30 -6.57 -35.73 -23.29
N THR A 31 -6.76 -34.60 -23.99
CA THR A 31 -5.69 -33.64 -24.35
C THR A 31 -5.64 -32.41 -23.44
N THR A 32 -6.72 -32.12 -22.72
CA THR A 32 -6.83 -30.99 -21.78
C THR A 32 -7.08 -31.53 -20.38
N ILE A 33 -6.58 -30.85 -19.35
CA ILE A 33 -6.79 -31.26 -17.96
C ILE A 33 -8.27 -31.15 -17.60
N GLN A 34 -8.95 -30.06 -18.00
CA GLN A 34 -10.36 -29.87 -17.65
C GLN A 34 -11.24 -31.01 -18.19
N SER A 35 -11.05 -31.45 -19.44
CA SER A 35 -11.80 -32.60 -19.97
C SER A 35 -11.60 -33.88 -19.15
N GLY A 36 -10.39 -34.11 -18.62
CA GLY A 36 -10.12 -35.23 -17.71
C GLY A 36 -10.88 -35.10 -16.39
N VAL A 37 -10.89 -33.90 -15.80
CA VAL A 37 -11.63 -33.59 -14.57
C VAL A 37 -13.15 -33.70 -14.76
N ASP A 38 -13.68 -33.23 -15.88
CA ASP A 38 -15.11 -33.28 -16.20
C ASP A 38 -15.63 -34.71 -16.27
N ASN A 39 -14.82 -35.62 -16.84
CA ASN A 39 -15.16 -37.03 -17.00
C ASN A 39 -14.83 -37.90 -15.77
N ALA A 40 -14.10 -37.37 -14.79
CA ALA A 40 -13.80 -38.07 -13.54
C ALA A 40 -15.04 -38.19 -12.66
N GLU A 41 -15.20 -39.35 -12.04
CA GLU A 41 -16.13 -39.61 -10.94
C GLU A 41 -15.44 -39.40 -9.58
N ILE A 42 -16.25 -39.26 -8.52
CA ILE A 42 -15.72 -39.10 -7.15
C ILE A 42 -14.82 -40.29 -6.79
N GLY A 43 -13.61 -39.98 -6.33
CA GLY A 43 -12.58 -40.95 -5.96
C GLY A 43 -11.62 -41.32 -7.09
N ASP A 44 -11.84 -40.87 -8.33
CA ASP A 44 -10.93 -41.12 -9.45
C ASP A 44 -9.60 -40.35 -9.31
N THR A 45 -8.61 -40.79 -10.07
CA THR A 45 -7.32 -40.11 -10.23
C THR A 45 -7.15 -39.64 -11.67
N VAL A 46 -7.02 -38.32 -11.86
CA VAL A 46 -6.64 -37.71 -13.13
C VAL A 46 -5.11 -37.54 -13.12
N VAL A 47 -4.42 -38.34 -13.92
CA VAL A 47 -2.96 -38.32 -14.09
C VAL A 47 -2.59 -37.54 -15.33
N VAL A 48 -1.85 -36.45 -15.16
CA VAL A 48 -1.42 -35.55 -16.22
C VAL A 48 0.04 -35.81 -16.59
N TYR A 49 0.31 -35.95 -17.89
CA TYR A 49 1.65 -36.15 -18.44
C TYR A 49 2.36 -34.80 -18.65
N PRO A 50 3.71 -34.78 -18.72
CA PRO A 50 4.48 -33.56 -18.94
C PRO A 50 4.03 -32.76 -20.18
N GLY A 51 3.87 -31.45 -19.99
CA GLY A 51 3.38 -30.48 -20.96
C GLY A 51 3.02 -29.16 -20.28
N THR A 52 2.82 -28.11 -21.08
CA THR A 52 2.28 -26.82 -20.62
C THR A 52 0.83 -26.72 -21.02
N TYR A 53 -0.05 -26.73 -20.03
CA TYR A 53 -1.50 -26.65 -20.20
C TYR A 53 -1.96 -25.23 -19.85
N TYR A 54 -2.36 -24.48 -20.88
CA TYR A 54 -2.91 -23.14 -20.73
C TYR A 54 -4.41 -23.26 -20.42
N GLU A 55 -4.74 -23.41 -19.14
CA GLU A 55 -6.08 -23.70 -18.65
C GLU A 55 -6.26 -23.12 -17.24
N ASN A 56 -7.50 -22.72 -16.91
CA ASN A 56 -7.93 -22.44 -15.54
C ASN A 56 -8.85 -23.59 -15.10
N ILE A 57 -8.35 -24.46 -14.22
CA ILE A 57 -8.99 -25.74 -13.91
C ILE A 57 -10.05 -25.56 -12.83
N ILE A 58 -11.27 -26.00 -13.11
CA ILE A 58 -12.36 -26.06 -12.14
C ILE A 58 -12.42 -27.45 -11.55
N LEU A 59 -12.21 -27.54 -10.24
CA LEU A 59 -12.20 -28.77 -9.48
C LEU A 59 -13.36 -28.79 -8.50
N ASP A 60 -14.42 -29.52 -8.87
CA ASP A 60 -15.72 -29.51 -8.19
C ASP A 60 -16.10 -30.83 -7.52
N LYS A 61 -15.17 -31.78 -7.48
CA LYS A 61 -15.35 -33.15 -6.97
C LYS A 61 -14.16 -33.58 -6.12
N SER A 62 -14.39 -34.53 -5.22
CA SER A 62 -13.33 -35.19 -4.45
C SER A 62 -12.57 -36.22 -5.30
N ILE A 63 -11.60 -35.74 -6.09
CA ILE A 63 -10.71 -36.55 -6.94
C ILE A 63 -9.23 -36.27 -6.61
N VAL A 64 -8.33 -37.11 -7.11
CA VAL A 64 -6.90 -36.83 -7.10
C VAL A 64 -6.50 -36.28 -8.47
N LEU A 65 -6.13 -35.01 -8.53
CA LEU A 65 -5.47 -34.40 -9.68
C LEU A 65 -3.96 -34.45 -9.43
N ALA A 66 -3.23 -35.19 -10.27
CA ALA A 66 -1.80 -35.37 -10.07
C ALA A 66 -1.00 -35.41 -11.37
N SER A 67 0.24 -34.95 -11.35
CA SER A 67 1.20 -35.26 -12.40
C SER A 67 1.77 -36.67 -12.22
N LEU A 68 2.70 -37.07 -13.09
CA LEU A 68 3.47 -38.30 -12.91
C LEU A 68 4.34 -38.32 -11.64
N ALA A 69 4.54 -37.18 -10.97
CA ALA A 69 5.30 -37.10 -9.71
C ALA A 69 4.69 -37.95 -8.58
N ILE A 70 3.39 -38.28 -8.66
CA ILE A 70 2.73 -39.18 -7.69
C ILE A 70 3.34 -40.60 -7.68
N PHE A 71 4.07 -40.99 -8.72
CA PHE A 71 4.78 -42.27 -8.81
C PHE A 71 6.26 -42.19 -8.43
N ASP A 72 6.77 -41.01 -8.12
CA ASP A 72 8.17 -40.78 -7.78
C ASP A 72 8.44 -40.95 -6.28
N ASN A 73 9.72 -40.95 -5.92
CA ASN A 73 10.16 -40.73 -4.54
C ASN A 73 10.41 -39.23 -4.33
N LEU A 74 9.53 -38.58 -3.59
CA LEU A 74 9.54 -37.12 -3.39
C LEU A 74 10.29 -36.68 -2.11
N ASN A 75 11.14 -37.52 -1.52
CA ASN A 75 11.89 -37.11 -0.32
C ASN A 75 12.90 -35.97 -0.57
N ASN A 76 13.44 -35.86 -1.80
CA ASN A 76 14.43 -34.85 -2.20
C ASN A 76 13.98 -34.19 -3.52
N TRP A 77 12.78 -33.61 -3.54
CA TRP A 77 12.16 -33.05 -4.75
C TRP A 77 12.58 -31.59 -5.06
N PHE A 78 13.33 -30.97 -4.15
CA PHE A 78 14.03 -29.70 -4.33
C PHE A 78 15.42 -29.76 -3.66
N GLU A 79 16.34 -28.87 -4.05
CA GLU A 79 17.66 -28.73 -3.45
C GLU A 79 18.12 -27.28 -3.41
N TYR A 80 19.10 -26.95 -2.55
CA TYR A 80 19.74 -25.64 -2.55
C TYR A 80 20.83 -25.58 -3.62
N ASN A 81 20.79 -24.56 -4.47
CA ASN A 81 21.77 -24.35 -5.53
C ASN A 81 22.76 -23.24 -5.12
N ASP A 82 24.00 -23.64 -4.81
CA ASP A 82 25.08 -22.73 -4.38
C ASP A 82 25.45 -21.67 -5.44
N PHE A 83 25.15 -21.91 -6.73
CA PHE A 83 25.47 -20.97 -7.81
C PHE A 83 24.43 -19.85 -7.93
N THR A 84 23.16 -20.17 -7.71
CA THR A 84 22.05 -19.20 -7.74
C THR A 84 21.69 -18.68 -6.35
N ASN A 85 22.27 -19.27 -5.29
CA ASN A 85 22.09 -18.91 -3.89
C ASN A 85 20.61 -18.99 -3.43
N GLN A 86 19.87 -19.96 -3.96
CA GLN A 86 18.46 -20.18 -3.68
C GLN A 86 18.10 -21.67 -3.77
N TYR A 87 16.96 -22.07 -3.22
CA TYR A 87 16.40 -23.40 -3.45
C TYR A 87 15.79 -23.50 -4.86
N GLU A 88 15.82 -24.69 -5.45
CA GLU A 88 15.28 -24.98 -6.77
C GLU A 88 14.60 -26.37 -6.77
N VAL A 89 13.47 -26.50 -7.46
CA VAL A 89 12.78 -27.78 -7.64
C VAL A 89 13.60 -28.67 -8.59
N THR A 90 13.89 -29.90 -8.18
CA THR A 90 14.71 -30.86 -8.94
C THR A 90 13.90 -32.01 -9.54
N ASN A 91 12.66 -32.20 -9.10
CA ASN A 91 11.81 -33.25 -9.65
C ASN A 91 11.35 -32.90 -11.08
N ASP A 92 11.74 -33.75 -12.04
CA ASP A 92 11.42 -33.57 -13.46
C ASP A 92 9.92 -33.54 -13.75
N ASN A 93 9.11 -34.38 -13.08
CA ASN A 93 7.68 -34.44 -13.33
C ASN A 93 6.95 -33.19 -12.81
N VAL A 94 7.40 -32.62 -11.68
CA VAL A 94 6.88 -31.34 -11.15
C VAL A 94 7.23 -30.19 -12.10
N ASN A 95 8.49 -30.08 -12.51
CA ASN A 95 8.95 -28.98 -13.37
C ASN A 95 8.34 -29.01 -14.78
N ASN A 96 8.07 -30.20 -15.33
CA ASN A 96 7.63 -30.33 -16.72
C ASN A 96 6.12 -30.55 -16.88
N THR A 97 5.35 -30.64 -15.79
CA THR A 97 3.87 -30.67 -15.85
C THR A 97 3.32 -29.35 -15.34
N ILE A 98 3.06 -28.43 -16.27
CA ILE A 98 2.77 -27.02 -15.97
C ILE A 98 1.28 -26.74 -16.21
N ILE A 99 0.61 -26.18 -15.20
CA ILE A 99 -0.70 -25.54 -15.31
C ILE A 99 -0.45 -24.02 -15.35
N ASP A 100 -0.70 -23.41 -16.50
CA ASP A 100 -0.52 -21.99 -16.74
C ASP A 100 -1.89 -21.29 -16.79
N GLY A 101 -2.19 -20.51 -15.75
CA GLY A 101 -3.48 -19.83 -15.57
C GLY A 101 -3.62 -18.49 -16.28
N SER A 102 -2.67 -18.13 -17.16
CA SER A 102 -2.60 -16.81 -17.83
C SER A 102 -3.74 -16.53 -18.81
N THR A 103 -4.53 -17.54 -19.19
CA THR A 103 -5.55 -17.45 -20.24
C THR A 103 -6.97 -17.30 -19.70
N ALA A 104 -7.12 -16.77 -18.49
CA ALA A 104 -8.42 -16.58 -17.86
C ALA A 104 -9.40 -15.78 -18.73
N GLU A 105 -10.55 -16.37 -19.03
CA GLU A 105 -11.65 -15.71 -19.71
C GLU A 105 -12.83 -15.48 -18.75
N PHE A 106 -13.65 -14.46 -19.04
CA PHE A 106 -14.92 -14.29 -18.33
C PHE A 106 -15.85 -15.46 -18.66
N ASN A 107 -16.10 -16.35 -17.71
CA ASN A 107 -17.05 -17.45 -17.87
C ASN A 107 -18.47 -16.96 -17.57
N LEU A 108 -19.40 -17.28 -18.46
CA LEU A 108 -20.84 -17.18 -18.16
C LEU A 108 -21.22 -18.44 -17.36
N GLY A 109 -21.30 -18.32 -16.03
CA GLY A 109 -22.08 -19.25 -15.20
C GLY A 109 -21.35 -20.45 -14.58
N ALA A 110 -20.30 -20.24 -13.79
CA ALA A 110 -19.87 -21.24 -12.81
C ALA A 110 -20.75 -21.24 -11.54
N PHE A 111 -21.35 -20.10 -11.21
CA PHE A 111 -22.25 -19.90 -10.06
C PHE A 111 -23.74 -19.85 -10.42
N GLY A 112 -24.11 -20.21 -11.67
CA GLY A 112 -25.51 -20.44 -12.05
C GLY A 112 -26.45 -19.22 -11.96
N SER A 113 -25.94 -17.99 -11.95
CA SER A 113 -26.78 -16.79 -12.07
C SER A 113 -26.73 -16.20 -13.48
N ASP A 114 -27.89 -15.89 -14.05
CA ASP A 114 -28.01 -15.20 -15.35
C ASP A 114 -27.47 -13.75 -15.32
N ASP A 115 -27.14 -13.22 -14.13
CA ASP A 115 -26.76 -11.82 -13.89
C ASP A 115 -25.26 -11.62 -13.55
N ILE A 116 -24.44 -12.68 -13.48
CA ILE A 116 -23.01 -12.57 -13.13
C ILE A 116 -22.17 -13.38 -14.13
N LYS A 117 -21.31 -12.69 -14.89
CA LYS A 117 -20.13 -13.31 -15.49
C LYS A 117 -19.16 -13.63 -14.35
N ASP A 118 -18.88 -14.91 -14.12
CA ASP A 118 -17.93 -15.39 -13.13
C ASP A 118 -16.54 -15.36 -13.75
N TYR A 119 -15.66 -14.52 -13.22
CA TYR A 119 -14.27 -14.48 -13.65
C TYR A 119 -13.47 -15.49 -12.82
N ILE A 120 -13.08 -16.58 -13.46
CA ILE A 120 -12.20 -17.60 -12.88
C ILE A 120 -10.83 -17.39 -13.50
N GLY A 121 -9.95 -16.70 -12.76
CA GLY A 121 -8.57 -16.48 -13.18
C GLY A 121 -7.54 -17.22 -12.36
N SER A 122 -7.94 -17.91 -11.28
CA SER A 122 -7.03 -18.81 -10.58
C SER A 122 -6.57 -19.93 -11.52
N SER A 123 -5.32 -20.36 -11.43
CA SER A 123 -4.85 -21.51 -12.23
C SER A 123 -5.65 -22.78 -11.89
N ILE A 124 -6.01 -22.96 -10.61
CA ILE A 124 -6.98 -23.97 -10.17
C ILE A 124 -8.01 -23.32 -9.24
N PHE A 125 -9.28 -23.47 -9.57
CA PHE A 125 -10.41 -23.04 -8.77
C PHE A 125 -11.11 -24.27 -8.17
N ILE A 126 -11.02 -24.41 -6.85
CA ILE A 126 -11.59 -25.52 -6.10
C ILE A 126 -12.85 -25.03 -5.40
N ALA A 127 -14.02 -25.55 -5.78
CA ALA A 127 -15.27 -25.13 -5.17
C ALA A 127 -16.33 -26.23 -5.22
N SER A 128 -17.14 -26.32 -4.15
CA SER A 128 -18.35 -27.15 -4.18
C SER A 128 -19.58 -26.35 -4.64
N PHE A 129 -20.32 -26.90 -5.59
CA PHE A 129 -21.56 -26.31 -6.14
C PHE A 129 -22.85 -26.99 -5.63
N ASN A 130 -22.75 -28.01 -4.79
CA ASN A 130 -23.90 -28.84 -4.37
C ASN A 130 -24.10 -28.89 -2.85
N GLU A 131 -23.58 -27.89 -2.12
CA GLU A 131 -23.65 -27.76 -0.66
C GLU A 131 -22.95 -28.89 0.14
N GLN A 132 -22.20 -29.79 -0.51
CA GLN A 132 -21.40 -30.82 0.16
C GLN A 132 -19.90 -30.48 0.10
N CYS A 133 -19.19 -30.59 1.23
CA CYS A 133 -17.72 -30.47 1.22
C CYS A 133 -17.10 -31.43 0.20
N ILE A 134 -16.18 -30.91 -0.59
CA ILE A 134 -15.27 -31.73 -1.41
C ILE A 134 -13.90 -31.81 -0.75
N SER A 135 -13.14 -32.85 -1.05
CA SER A 135 -11.79 -33.08 -0.51
C SER A 135 -10.85 -33.53 -1.62
N PRO A 136 -10.65 -32.71 -2.67
CA PRO A 136 -9.73 -33.07 -3.74
C PRO A 136 -8.27 -33.04 -3.26
N SER A 137 -7.39 -33.71 -4.01
CA SER A 137 -5.94 -33.60 -3.84
C SER A 137 -5.29 -33.05 -5.12
N VAL A 138 -4.35 -32.10 -4.97
CA VAL A 138 -3.56 -31.52 -6.07
C VAL A 138 -2.09 -31.80 -5.81
N ILE A 139 -1.46 -32.59 -6.68
CA ILE A 139 -0.11 -33.12 -6.45
C ILE A 139 0.79 -33.00 -7.67
N GLY A 140 1.97 -32.42 -7.49
CA GLY A 140 3.07 -32.62 -8.42
C GLY A 140 3.11 -31.66 -9.62
N PHE A 141 2.53 -30.48 -9.52
CA PHE A 141 2.48 -29.53 -10.65
C PHE A 141 3.39 -28.34 -10.45
N THR A 142 3.87 -27.78 -11.55
CA THR A 142 4.20 -26.35 -11.59
C THR A 142 2.92 -25.57 -11.89
N ILE A 143 2.53 -24.67 -11.00
CA ILE A 143 1.32 -23.84 -11.10
C ILE A 143 1.78 -22.40 -11.26
N GLN A 144 1.44 -21.76 -12.37
CA GLN A 144 1.97 -20.43 -12.68
C GLN A 144 0.97 -19.49 -13.34
N ASN A 145 1.29 -18.19 -13.27
CA ASN A 145 0.63 -17.09 -13.98
C ASN A 145 -0.89 -16.98 -13.75
N GLY A 146 -1.42 -17.55 -12.66
CA GLY A 146 -2.82 -17.42 -12.33
C GLY A 146 -3.18 -15.98 -11.94
N LEU A 147 -4.28 -15.47 -12.46
CA LEU A 147 -4.70 -14.06 -12.38
C LEU A 147 -5.69 -13.78 -11.24
N GLY A 148 -6.06 -14.81 -10.47
CA GLY A 148 -7.00 -14.72 -9.36
C GLY A 148 -8.45 -14.83 -9.80
N SER A 149 -9.31 -15.30 -8.91
CA SER A 149 -10.74 -15.46 -9.19
C SER A 149 -11.57 -14.43 -8.45
N ILE A 150 -12.65 -13.95 -9.06
CA ILE A 150 -13.55 -12.99 -8.44
C ILE A 150 -14.44 -13.71 -7.41
N THR A 151 -14.45 -13.21 -6.17
CA THR A 151 -15.42 -13.60 -5.14
C THR A 151 -16.38 -12.44 -4.82
N GLN A 152 -17.66 -12.74 -4.51
CA GLN A 152 -18.62 -11.73 -4.04
C GLN A 152 -18.44 -11.39 -2.55
N GLY A 153 -18.58 -10.11 -2.21
CA GLY A 153 -18.88 -9.62 -0.86
C GLY A 153 -20.31 -9.06 -0.79
N PRO A 154 -20.84 -8.69 0.40
CA PRO A 154 -22.22 -8.20 0.57
C PRO A 154 -22.55 -6.95 -0.27
N ASP A 155 -23.77 -6.90 -0.83
CA ASP A 155 -24.25 -5.90 -1.80
C ASP A 155 -24.15 -4.43 -1.36
N TRP A 156 -24.15 -4.15 -0.05
CA TRP A 156 -24.07 -2.79 0.49
C TRP A 156 -22.63 -2.32 0.77
N TYR A 157 -21.64 -3.17 0.49
CA TYR A 157 -20.21 -2.88 0.71
C TYR A 157 -19.42 -2.66 -0.58
N GLY A 158 -20.03 -2.89 -1.76
CA GLY A 158 -19.38 -2.67 -3.05
C GLY A 158 -18.17 -3.59 -3.32
N TYR A 159 -17.99 -3.95 -4.59
CA TYR A 159 -16.77 -4.51 -5.16
C TYR A 159 -16.43 -6.00 -4.90
N ARG A 160 -16.68 -6.78 -5.96
CA ARG A 160 -15.99 -8.02 -6.32
C ARG A 160 -14.48 -7.89 -6.13
N LYS A 161 -13.84 -8.83 -5.43
CA LYS A 161 -12.37 -8.85 -5.22
C LYS A 161 -11.75 -10.07 -5.88
N LEU A 162 -10.57 -9.89 -6.48
CA LEU A 162 -9.73 -10.99 -6.97
C LEU A 162 -9.00 -11.63 -5.79
N LYS A 163 -9.02 -12.95 -5.71
CA LYS A 163 -8.34 -13.74 -4.66
C LYS A 163 -7.72 -15.00 -5.25
N GLY A 164 -6.66 -15.52 -4.62
CA GLY A 164 -6.09 -16.84 -4.94
C GLY A 164 -5.51 -16.90 -6.35
N GLY A 165 -4.35 -16.31 -6.60
CA GLY A 165 -3.74 -16.32 -7.94
C GLY A 165 -3.50 -17.74 -8.47
N GLY A 166 -2.74 -18.56 -7.76
CA GLY A 166 -2.49 -19.96 -8.15
C GLY A 166 -3.69 -20.84 -7.88
N ILE A 167 -4.13 -20.88 -6.62
CA ILE A 167 -5.31 -21.64 -6.18
C ILE A 167 -6.26 -20.74 -5.39
N LEU A 168 -7.53 -20.79 -5.76
CA LEU A 168 -8.62 -20.39 -4.88
C LEU A 168 -9.37 -21.64 -4.42
N SER A 169 -9.45 -21.85 -3.11
CA SER A 169 -10.20 -22.94 -2.49
C SER A 169 -11.38 -22.41 -1.69
N TYR A 170 -12.58 -22.85 -2.04
CA TYR A 170 -13.83 -22.44 -1.41
C TYR A 170 -14.64 -23.66 -0.99
N LYS A 171 -15.03 -23.72 0.30
CA LYS A 171 -15.82 -24.83 0.86
C LYS A 171 -15.24 -26.22 0.55
N SER A 172 -13.93 -26.37 0.73
CA SER A 172 -13.23 -27.63 0.48
C SER A 172 -12.17 -27.97 1.51
N ASN A 173 -12.04 -29.26 1.82
CA ASN A 173 -10.92 -29.86 2.53
C ASN A 173 -9.83 -30.29 1.52
N ALA A 174 -9.46 -29.39 0.61
CA ALA A 174 -8.46 -29.68 -0.41
C ALA A 174 -7.09 -29.94 0.22
N ASN A 175 -6.40 -30.95 -0.31
CA ASN A 175 -5.03 -31.27 0.07
C ASN A 175 -4.08 -30.91 -1.07
N ILE A 176 -3.14 -29.99 -0.83
CA ILE A 176 -2.29 -29.41 -1.88
C ILE A 176 -0.84 -29.69 -1.49
N ASN A 177 -0.16 -30.61 -2.18
CA ASN A 177 1.21 -31.01 -1.83
C ASN A 177 2.10 -31.19 -3.05
N PHE A 178 3.41 -30.99 -2.87
CA PHE A 178 4.44 -31.21 -3.89
C PHE A 178 4.21 -30.39 -5.16
N ASN A 179 3.68 -29.18 -5.02
CA ASN A 179 3.49 -28.25 -6.12
C ASN A 179 4.49 -27.11 -6.05
N ASN A 180 4.83 -26.57 -7.23
CA ASN A 180 5.72 -25.46 -7.42
C ASN A 180 4.92 -24.24 -7.91
N PHE A 181 4.68 -23.28 -7.03
CA PHE A 181 3.92 -22.06 -7.30
C PHE A 181 4.86 -20.95 -7.75
N ILE A 182 4.78 -20.59 -9.03
CA ILE A 182 5.67 -19.59 -9.64
C ILE A 182 4.86 -18.45 -10.24
N ASN A 183 5.17 -17.21 -9.88
CA ASN A 183 4.61 -16.01 -10.53
C ASN A 183 3.07 -16.03 -10.61
N ASN A 184 2.41 -16.55 -9.58
CA ASN A 184 0.96 -16.44 -9.50
C ASN A 184 0.57 -15.13 -8.84
N GLY A 185 -0.49 -14.55 -9.37
CA GLY A 185 -1.02 -13.30 -8.89
C GLY A 185 -0.32 -12.07 -9.43
N ASN A 186 -0.74 -10.94 -8.87
CA ASN A 186 -0.32 -9.59 -9.23
C ASN A 186 -0.87 -8.63 -8.16
N PRO A 187 -0.45 -7.35 -8.15
CA PRO A 187 -0.81 -6.41 -7.09
C PRO A 187 -2.31 -6.06 -7.02
N TYR A 188 -3.09 -6.41 -8.06
CA TYR A 188 -4.55 -6.21 -8.07
C TYR A 188 -5.32 -7.36 -7.41
N ILE A 189 -4.66 -8.50 -7.13
CA ILE A 189 -5.22 -9.55 -6.31
C ILE A 189 -5.23 -9.07 -4.86
N GLN A 190 -6.38 -9.15 -4.20
CA GLN A 190 -6.49 -8.68 -2.83
C GLN A 190 -5.77 -9.61 -1.85
N TYR A 191 -5.97 -10.92 -1.97
CA TYR A 191 -5.46 -11.90 -0.99
C TYR A 191 -4.95 -13.17 -1.66
N GLY A 192 -3.78 -13.64 -1.22
CA GLY A 192 -3.25 -14.96 -1.56
C GLY A 192 -2.77 -15.04 -3.01
N GLY A 193 -1.57 -14.53 -3.30
CA GLY A 193 -0.96 -14.64 -4.62
C GLY A 193 -0.80 -16.10 -5.08
N ALA A 194 -0.23 -16.96 -4.23
CA ALA A 194 -0.15 -18.39 -4.53
C ALA A 194 -1.47 -19.11 -4.21
N ILE A 195 -1.96 -19.00 -2.97
CA ILE A 195 -3.12 -19.76 -2.49
C ILE A 195 -4.02 -18.87 -1.62
N TYR A 196 -5.33 -18.93 -1.86
CA TYR A 196 -6.34 -18.40 -0.96
C TYR A 196 -7.33 -19.49 -0.54
N PHE A 197 -7.62 -19.59 0.76
CA PHE A 197 -8.62 -20.49 1.34
C PHE A 197 -9.78 -19.74 1.98
N GLU A 198 -10.99 -20.13 1.62
CA GLU A 198 -12.22 -19.64 2.24
C GLU A 198 -13.00 -20.80 2.85
N ALA A 199 -13.01 -20.83 4.19
CA ALA A 199 -13.55 -21.92 4.98
C ALA A 199 -15.07 -21.82 5.19
N ASP A 200 -15.60 -20.59 5.33
CA ASP A 200 -17.04 -20.37 5.51
C ASP A 200 -17.49 -18.95 5.09
N THR A 201 -18.77 -18.85 4.73
CA THR A 201 -19.47 -17.65 4.23
C THR A 201 -19.99 -16.72 5.33
N ILE A 202 -19.40 -16.68 6.52
CA ILE A 202 -19.84 -15.75 7.59
C ILE A 202 -19.30 -14.32 7.30
N GLU A 203 -19.59 -13.82 6.11
CA GLU A 203 -19.78 -12.38 5.88
C GLU A 203 -21.19 -12.17 5.32
N GLN A 204 -22.22 -12.67 6.01
CA GLN A 204 -23.55 -12.09 5.87
C GLN A 204 -24.43 -12.30 7.11
N TYR A 205 -24.91 -11.16 7.61
CA TYR A 205 -26.01 -11.00 8.52
C TYR A 205 -27.21 -11.87 8.12
N ASN A 206 -27.71 -12.66 9.08
CA ASN A 206 -29.08 -13.16 9.15
C ASN A 206 -29.68 -13.68 7.82
N TYR A 207 -29.45 -14.94 7.44
CA TYR A 207 -30.50 -15.79 6.88
C TYR A 207 -29.98 -17.24 6.69
N TRP A 208 -30.48 -18.14 7.55
CA TRP A 208 -30.38 -19.61 7.48
C TRP A 208 -28.97 -20.21 7.62
N GLU A 209 -28.79 -21.04 8.66
CA GLU A 209 -27.67 -21.97 8.82
C GLU A 209 -27.60 -22.93 7.63
N MET A 210 -26.98 -22.50 6.53
CA MET A 210 -26.55 -23.39 5.46
C MET A 210 -25.27 -24.06 5.93
N GLY A 211 -25.31 -25.37 6.16
CA GLY A 211 -24.22 -26.12 6.80
C GLY A 211 -22.85 -25.79 6.19
N GLY A 212 -21.98 -25.22 7.01
CA GLY A 212 -20.60 -24.89 6.64
C GLY A 212 -19.79 -26.15 6.35
N CYS A 213 -18.69 -25.98 5.62
CA CYS A 213 -17.71 -27.05 5.50
C CYS A 213 -16.88 -27.09 6.79
N GLU A 214 -17.02 -28.14 7.61
CA GLU A 214 -16.16 -28.33 8.77
C GLU A 214 -14.73 -28.64 8.27
N LEU A 215 -13.92 -27.58 8.14
CA LEU A 215 -12.49 -27.71 7.91
C LEU A 215 -11.82 -27.99 9.25
N SER A 216 -11.12 -29.12 9.36
CA SER A 216 -10.32 -29.41 10.56
C SER A 216 -8.95 -28.73 10.47
N ASP A 217 -8.24 -28.98 9.37
CA ASP A 217 -6.91 -28.45 9.10
C ASP A 217 -6.82 -28.07 7.61
N ILE A 218 -6.09 -27.00 7.30
CA ILE A 218 -5.71 -26.66 5.92
C ILE A 218 -4.37 -27.34 5.65
N ASN A 219 -4.31 -28.21 4.63
CA ASN A 219 -3.11 -28.99 4.32
C ASN A 219 -2.42 -28.50 3.05
N ILE A 220 -1.34 -27.74 3.23
CA ILE A 220 -0.52 -27.13 2.16
C ILE A 220 0.98 -27.41 2.37
N GLN A 221 1.32 -28.54 2.98
CA GLN A 221 2.70 -28.98 3.21
C GLN A 221 3.41 -29.40 1.91
N ASN A 222 4.74 -29.41 1.93
CA ASN A 222 5.62 -29.77 0.82
C ASN A 222 5.32 -28.96 -0.44
N ASN A 223 5.11 -27.65 -0.37
CA ASN A 223 4.99 -26.81 -1.56
C ASN A 223 6.18 -25.85 -1.67
N PHE A 224 6.44 -25.42 -2.90
CA PHE A 224 7.50 -24.47 -3.22
C PHE A 224 6.84 -23.19 -3.71
N TYR A 225 7.18 -22.04 -3.13
CA TYR A 225 6.63 -20.73 -3.48
C TYR A 225 7.73 -19.81 -3.98
N ASN A 226 7.54 -19.23 -5.16
CA ASN A 226 8.49 -18.28 -5.75
C ASN A 226 7.79 -17.17 -6.55
N GLY A 227 8.04 -15.92 -6.20
CA GLY A 227 7.60 -14.76 -6.97
C GLY A 227 6.07 -14.60 -7.09
N ASN A 228 5.31 -15.16 -6.15
CA ASN A 228 3.86 -14.97 -6.11
C ASN A 228 3.54 -13.61 -5.51
N ASP A 229 2.44 -12.99 -5.94
CA ASP A 229 2.17 -11.58 -5.65
C ASP A 229 0.67 -11.29 -5.43
N SER A 230 0.39 -10.43 -4.45
CA SER A 230 -0.93 -9.92 -4.10
C SER A 230 -0.81 -8.70 -3.20
N LYS A 231 -1.86 -7.90 -3.10
CA LYS A 231 -1.90 -6.75 -2.18
C LYS A 231 -1.70 -7.14 -0.72
N TYR A 232 -2.21 -8.30 -0.30
CA TYR A 232 -2.04 -8.85 1.04
C TYR A 232 -1.75 -10.34 0.95
N ALA A 233 -0.65 -10.77 1.55
CA ALA A 233 -0.19 -12.15 1.59
C ALA A 233 0.11 -12.80 0.22
N ASN A 234 1.29 -12.49 -0.30
CA ASN A 234 1.88 -13.00 -1.53
C ASN A 234 1.86 -14.53 -1.64
N THR A 235 2.08 -15.24 -0.53
CA THR A 235 2.01 -16.71 -0.52
C THR A 235 0.62 -17.21 -0.20
N PHE A 236 0.11 -16.97 1.01
CA PHE A 236 -1.09 -17.63 1.49
C PHE A 236 -1.96 -16.72 2.33
N SER A 237 -3.26 -16.71 2.02
CA SER A 237 -4.26 -16.11 2.88
C SER A 237 -5.41 -17.07 3.16
N SER A 238 -5.97 -16.97 4.37
CA SER A 238 -7.20 -17.66 4.72
C SER A 238 -8.17 -16.74 5.46
N ARG A 239 -9.47 -16.93 5.23
CA ARG A 239 -10.54 -16.21 5.93
C ARG A 239 -11.51 -17.19 6.59
N ASN A 240 -12.03 -16.78 7.74
CA ASN A 240 -13.03 -17.51 8.53
C ASN A 240 -12.60 -18.93 8.93
N PHE A 241 -11.30 -19.13 9.16
CA PHE A 241 -10.73 -20.39 9.62
C PHE A 241 -9.98 -20.14 10.93
N ASN A 242 -10.07 -21.04 11.90
CA ASN A 242 -9.37 -20.94 13.19
C ASN A 242 -8.73 -22.27 13.64
N GLY A 243 -8.47 -23.18 12.67
CA GLY A 243 -7.76 -24.43 12.91
C GLY A 243 -6.27 -24.35 12.53
N ASN A 244 -5.64 -25.51 12.35
CA ASN A 244 -4.23 -25.58 11.99
C ASN A 244 -4.03 -25.47 10.47
N ILE A 245 -2.93 -24.83 10.09
CA ILE A 245 -2.47 -24.72 8.71
C ILE A 245 -1.15 -25.47 8.62
N LEU A 246 -1.17 -26.64 7.99
CA LEU A 246 -0.03 -27.54 7.90
C LEU A 246 0.86 -27.11 6.72
N ILE A 247 2.06 -26.62 7.03
CA ILE A 247 3.01 -26.05 6.04
C ILE A 247 4.37 -26.77 6.03
N ASP A 248 4.46 -27.94 6.67
CA ASP A 248 5.71 -28.68 6.85
C ASP A 248 6.46 -28.93 5.54
N LYS A 249 7.78 -28.76 5.56
CA LYS A 249 8.73 -28.98 4.44
C LYS A 249 8.43 -28.16 3.18
N SER A 250 7.80 -27.01 3.35
CA SER A 250 7.61 -26.05 2.27
C SER A 250 8.79 -25.07 2.17
N VAL A 251 8.98 -24.50 0.99
CA VAL A 251 9.98 -23.48 0.68
C VAL A 251 9.27 -22.16 0.37
N PHE A 252 9.62 -21.10 1.07
CA PHE A 252 9.00 -19.78 0.96
C PHE A 252 9.96 -18.74 0.37
N ASP A 253 9.42 -17.73 -0.30
CA ASP A 253 10.17 -16.58 -0.77
C ASP A 253 10.89 -15.87 0.39
N VAL A 254 10.11 -15.42 1.39
CA VAL A 254 10.62 -14.69 2.55
C VAL A 254 10.07 -15.30 3.85
N LEU A 255 10.94 -15.41 4.85
CA LEU A 255 10.64 -15.90 6.20
C LEU A 255 11.48 -15.15 7.23
N ASN A 256 10.96 -14.93 8.45
CA ASN A 256 11.83 -14.61 9.57
C ASN A 256 12.65 -15.84 9.98
N CYS A 257 13.90 -15.92 9.53
CA CYS A 257 14.78 -17.05 9.81
C CYS A 257 15.17 -17.21 11.30
N SER A 258 14.91 -16.21 12.15
CA SER A 258 15.27 -16.28 13.57
C SER A 258 14.28 -17.11 14.41
N ASP A 259 13.00 -17.05 14.07
CA ASP A 259 11.91 -17.72 14.79
C ASP A 259 10.94 -18.50 13.90
N ASN A 260 11.16 -18.50 12.58
CA ASN A 260 10.34 -19.15 11.57
C ASN A 260 8.90 -18.59 11.47
N SER A 261 8.74 -17.28 11.68
CA SER A 261 7.47 -16.55 11.48
C SER A 261 7.38 -15.84 10.12
N PHE A 262 6.17 -15.40 9.77
CA PHE A 262 5.86 -14.66 8.55
C PHE A 262 5.34 -13.26 8.87
N THR A 263 5.59 -12.33 7.97
CA THR A 263 4.89 -11.04 7.95
C THR A 263 3.59 -11.14 7.15
N GLU A 264 2.66 -10.23 7.40
CA GLU A 264 1.37 -10.18 6.69
C GLU A 264 1.52 -9.96 5.18
N ALA A 265 2.67 -9.44 4.72
CA ALA A 265 3.01 -9.37 3.30
C ALA A 265 3.08 -10.75 2.63
N TRP A 266 3.42 -11.80 3.37
CA TRP A 266 3.57 -13.16 2.83
C TRP A 266 2.46 -14.11 3.29
N PHE A 267 1.98 -13.94 4.53
CA PHE A 267 1.03 -14.86 5.15
C PHE A 267 -0.01 -14.09 5.98
N ASP A 268 -1.28 -14.09 5.56
CA ASP A 268 -2.41 -13.43 6.25
C ASP A 268 -3.43 -14.48 6.70
N ILE A 269 -3.44 -14.77 8.00
CA ILE A 269 -4.30 -15.78 8.61
C ILE A 269 -5.06 -15.20 9.78
N HIS A 270 -6.19 -15.82 10.10
CA HIS A 270 -6.97 -15.41 11.26
C HIS A 270 -6.12 -15.51 12.53
N SER A 271 -6.33 -14.60 13.48
CA SER A 271 -5.54 -14.52 14.72
C SER A 271 -5.68 -15.75 15.64
N GLU A 272 -6.72 -16.56 15.42
CA GLU A 272 -6.93 -17.83 16.11
C GLU A 272 -6.39 -19.05 15.34
N SER A 273 -5.87 -18.86 14.13
CA SER A 273 -5.21 -19.93 13.36
C SER A 273 -3.75 -20.11 13.79
N GLU A 274 -3.24 -21.32 13.59
CA GLU A 274 -1.84 -21.66 13.88
C GLU A 274 -1.18 -22.31 12.65
N ALA A 275 -0.03 -21.78 12.24
CA ALA A 275 0.82 -22.40 11.23
C ALA A 275 1.67 -23.51 11.88
N VAL A 276 1.49 -24.76 11.42
CA VAL A 276 2.11 -25.93 12.04
C VAL A 276 3.16 -26.54 11.10
N PHE A 277 4.38 -26.66 11.62
CA PHE A 277 5.52 -27.23 10.90
C PHE A 277 6.56 -27.81 11.86
N SER A 278 7.39 -28.71 11.33
CA SER A 278 8.60 -29.22 11.97
C SER A 278 9.87 -28.70 11.30
N GLU A 279 9.81 -28.49 9.99
CA GLU A 279 10.90 -27.99 9.16
C GLU A 279 10.31 -27.12 8.04
N ILE A 280 10.86 -25.93 7.81
CA ILE A 280 10.52 -25.06 6.66
C ILE A 280 11.80 -24.39 6.15
N PHE A 281 11.75 -23.94 4.91
CA PHE A 281 12.89 -23.34 4.22
C PHE A 281 12.51 -21.99 3.62
N SER A 282 13.50 -21.14 3.40
CA SER A 282 13.30 -19.85 2.75
C SER A 282 14.44 -19.50 1.81
N ASN A 283 14.11 -18.81 0.72
CA ASN A 283 15.09 -18.22 -0.19
C ASN A 283 15.71 -16.93 0.37
N LYS A 284 14.96 -16.18 1.20
CA LYS A 284 15.43 -14.93 1.80
C LYS A 284 14.94 -14.76 3.24
N CYS A 285 15.86 -14.45 4.13
CA CYS A 285 15.49 -14.04 5.48
C CYS A 285 14.96 -12.61 5.48
N SER A 286 13.87 -12.35 6.19
CA SER A 286 13.38 -10.99 6.41
C SER A 286 14.39 -10.16 7.21
N LEU A 287 14.38 -8.85 6.97
CA LEU A 287 15.33 -7.88 7.49
C LEU A 287 14.74 -7.13 8.67
N ILE A 288 15.57 -6.92 9.70
CA ILE A 288 15.20 -6.19 10.92
C ILE A 288 15.97 -4.88 11.07
N ASN A 289 16.75 -4.49 10.07
CA ASN A 289 17.51 -3.25 10.10
C ASN A 289 16.84 -2.21 9.18
N ASP A 290 17.19 -0.94 9.39
CA ASP A 290 16.87 0.14 8.46
C ASP A 290 17.37 -0.19 7.05
N LEU A 291 16.63 0.27 6.05
CA LEU A 291 16.92 0.05 4.63
C LEU A 291 17.06 1.36 3.87
N TRP A 292 17.83 1.32 2.79
CA TRP A 292 17.96 2.41 1.82
C TRP A 292 17.36 1.99 0.48
N VAL A 293 16.58 2.88 -0.12
CA VAL A 293 15.97 2.71 -1.43
C VAL A 293 16.33 3.90 -2.31
N SER A 294 16.78 3.64 -3.52
CA SER A 294 17.26 4.65 -4.47
C SER A 294 16.69 4.37 -5.85
N PRO A 295 16.33 5.39 -6.67
CA PRO A 295 15.89 5.16 -8.04
C PRO A 295 16.92 4.42 -8.91
N SER A 296 18.19 4.50 -8.52
CA SER A 296 19.33 3.81 -9.16
C SER A 296 19.66 2.43 -8.57
N GLY A 297 18.94 2.01 -7.52
CA GLY A 297 19.17 0.76 -6.79
C GLY A 297 18.76 -0.51 -7.57
N ASN A 298 18.81 -1.66 -6.88
CA ASN A 298 18.49 -2.96 -7.49
C ASN A 298 17.90 -3.98 -6.50
N ASP A 299 16.61 -4.32 -6.67
CA ASP A 299 15.90 -5.25 -5.77
C ASP A 299 16.43 -6.69 -5.80
N SER A 300 17.05 -7.13 -6.91
CA SER A 300 17.51 -8.51 -7.08
C SER A 300 18.93 -8.74 -6.56
N LEU A 301 19.78 -7.71 -6.55
CA LEU A 301 21.21 -7.84 -6.26
C LEU A 301 21.63 -7.14 -4.98
N ASN A 302 20.89 -6.11 -4.56
CA ASN A 302 21.29 -5.27 -3.44
C ASN A 302 20.64 -5.74 -2.13
N ASP A 303 21.31 -5.48 -1.02
CA ASP A 303 20.89 -5.90 0.32
C ASP A 303 20.09 -4.83 1.08
N GLY A 304 19.94 -3.64 0.50
CA GLY A 304 19.25 -2.50 1.11
C GLY A 304 20.11 -1.73 2.11
N SER A 305 21.42 -1.96 2.13
CA SER A 305 22.35 -1.07 2.84
C SER A 305 22.51 0.27 2.12
N ILE A 306 23.06 1.27 2.81
CA ILE A 306 23.39 2.57 2.22
C ILE A 306 24.31 2.47 0.98
N ASP A 307 25.24 1.50 0.96
CA ASP A 307 26.17 1.30 -0.15
C ASP A 307 25.53 0.53 -1.31
N ASN A 308 24.51 -0.29 -1.03
CA ASN A 308 23.78 -1.09 -2.00
C ASN A 308 22.27 -0.93 -1.74
N PRO A 309 21.67 0.18 -2.16
CA PRO A 309 20.25 0.46 -1.90
C PRO A 309 19.34 -0.41 -2.77
N LEU A 310 18.15 -0.73 -2.28
CA LEU A 310 17.07 -1.33 -3.07
C LEU A 310 16.55 -0.33 -4.11
N LYS A 311 15.78 -0.83 -5.09
CA LYS A 311 15.21 0.01 -6.14
C LYS A 311 13.80 0.49 -5.81
N THR A 312 12.95 -0.39 -5.29
CA THR A 312 11.53 -0.08 -5.04
C THR A 312 11.17 -0.13 -3.57
N ILE A 313 10.21 0.70 -3.18
CA ILE A 313 9.71 0.78 -1.82
C ILE A 313 8.81 -0.41 -1.52
N ASN A 314 7.99 -0.83 -2.49
CA ASN A 314 7.16 -2.03 -2.39
C ASN A 314 8.00 -3.26 -2.02
N TYR A 315 9.12 -3.49 -2.71
CA TYR A 315 10.00 -4.61 -2.38
C TYR A 315 10.63 -4.49 -0.99
N ALA A 316 11.01 -3.28 -0.57
CA ALA A 316 11.50 -3.04 0.78
C ALA A 316 10.47 -3.44 1.84
N LEU A 317 9.19 -3.08 1.64
CA LEU A 317 8.08 -3.43 2.54
C LEU A 317 7.82 -4.94 2.60
N GLU A 318 8.07 -5.68 1.52
CA GLU A 318 7.90 -7.14 1.47
C GLU A 318 8.98 -7.90 2.25
N ILE A 319 10.20 -7.35 2.36
CA ILE A 319 11.33 -8.09 2.92
C ILE A 319 11.70 -7.68 4.35
N ILE A 320 11.05 -6.68 4.94
CA ILE A 320 11.27 -6.26 6.33
C ILE A 320 10.41 -7.05 7.32
N ASN A 321 10.81 -7.06 8.59
CA ASN A 321 10.04 -7.63 9.70
C ASN A 321 10.10 -6.70 10.93
N PRO A 322 9.34 -5.59 10.90
CA PRO A 322 9.30 -4.62 11.99
C PRO A 322 8.54 -5.18 13.21
N SER A 323 8.86 -4.66 14.39
CA SER A 323 8.13 -4.97 15.63
C SER A 323 8.03 -3.76 16.53
N ILE A 324 7.24 -3.85 17.60
CA ILE A 324 7.13 -2.75 18.58
C ILE A 324 8.47 -2.44 19.28
N GLU A 325 9.34 -3.44 19.41
CA GLU A 325 10.68 -3.27 19.99
C GLU A 325 11.71 -2.82 18.94
N ASN A 326 11.38 -2.93 17.66
CA ASN A 326 12.25 -2.68 16.53
C ASN A 326 11.49 -2.01 15.38
N ASN A 327 11.30 -0.70 15.49
CA ASN A 327 10.80 0.14 14.41
C ASN A 327 11.87 0.21 13.30
N ILE A 328 11.46 0.01 12.05
CA ILE A 328 12.36 0.04 10.90
C ILE A 328 12.16 1.34 10.12
N THR A 329 13.25 2.03 9.81
CA THR A 329 13.25 3.18 8.92
C THR A 329 13.65 2.75 7.51
N ILE A 330 12.81 3.10 6.52
CA ILE A 330 13.13 3.00 5.10
C ILE A 330 13.54 4.41 4.65
N HIS A 331 14.83 4.59 4.40
CA HIS A 331 15.43 5.81 3.86
C HIS A 331 15.31 5.83 2.34
N LEU A 332 14.81 6.95 1.81
CA LEU A 332 14.69 7.19 0.38
C LEU A 332 15.66 8.29 -0.02
N ASP A 333 16.49 7.99 -1.02
CA ASP A 333 17.34 8.97 -1.68
C ASP A 333 16.47 10.00 -2.44
N GLU A 334 17.13 11.04 -2.95
CA GLU A 334 16.51 11.96 -3.90
C GLU A 334 16.07 11.24 -5.18
N GLY A 335 14.95 11.69 -5.73
CA GLY A 335 14.42 11.28 -7.02
C GLY A 335 12.94 10.90 -6.98
N ILE A 336 12.47 10.41 -8.13
CA ILE A 336 11.06 10.11 -8.37
C ILE A 336 10.85 8.59 -8.34
N TYR A 337 9.96 8.15 -7.45
CA TYR A 337 9.54 6.77 -7.31
C TYR A 337 8.17 6.63 -7.95
N SER A 338 8.12 5.92 -9.08
CA SER A 338 6.91 5.78 -9.89
C SER A 338 6.91 4.45 -10.65
N PRO A 339 5.75 4.00 -11.17
CA PRO A 339 5.68 2.81 -12.00
C PRO A 339 6.57 2.90 -13.24
N LEU A 340 6.72 4.10 -13.82
CA LEU A 340 7.52 4.30 -15.03
C LEU A 340 9.02 4.40 -14.75
N GLU A 341 9.43 5.07 -13.67
CA GLU A 341 10.83 5.40 -13.42
C GLU A 341 11.55 4.30 -12.64
N THR A 342 10.95 3.84 -11.53
CA THR A 342 11.56 2.83 -10.66
C THR A 342 10.95 1.45 -10.87
N GLY A 343 9.71 1.37 -11.37
CA GLY A 343 8.91 0.16 -11.35
C GLY A 343 8.08 0.04 -10.07
N GLU A 344 7.86 1.14 -9.36
CA GLU A 344 7.07 1.16 -8.13
C GLU A 344 5.65 0.66 -8.36
N ILE A 345 5.14 -0.09 -7.39
CA ILE A 345 3.79 -0.64 -7.43
C ILE A 345 2.97 0.07 -6.36
N PHE A 346 1.99 0.86 -6.80
CA PHE A 346 1.05 1.52 -5.90
C PHE A 346 -0.27 0.73 -5.81
N SER A 347 -0.94 0.68 -4.66
CA SER A 347 -0.62 1.37 -3.40
C SER A 347 0.50 0.70 -2.60
N LEU A 348 1.37 1.50 -1.99
CA LEU A 348 2.29 1.04 -0.94
C LEU A 348 1.45 0.64 0.28
N VAL A 349 1.43 -0.66 0.58
CA VAL A 349 0.72 -1.21 1.73
C VAL A 349 1.63 -1.15 2.94
N MET A 350 1.36 -0.21 3.83
CA MET A 350 2.16 -0.02 5.04
C MET A 350 1.89 -1.13 6.05
N GLN A 351 2.91 -1.42 6.88
CA GLN A 351 2.80 -2.30 8.04
C GLN A 351 3.11 -1.50 9.32
N SER A 352 2.77 -2.06 10.48
CA SER A 352 3.03 -1.40 11.77
C SER A 352 4.52 -1.23 12.07
N ASN A 353 4.87 -0.19 12.83
CA ASN A 353 6.24 0.09 13.30
C ASN A 353 7.23 0.35 12.16
N ILE A 354 6.86 1.23 11.22
CA ILE A 354 7.71 1.65 10.11
C ILE A 354 7.77 3.17 10.04
N THR A 355 8.95 3.68 9.70
CA THR A 355 9.14 5.07 9.26
C THR A 355 9.57 5.10 7.80
N LEU A 356 8.82 5.78 6.93
CA LEU A 356 9.23 6.07 5.55
C LEU A 356 9.81 7.48 5.50
N LYS A 357 11.10 7.60 5.22
CA LYS A 357 11.85 8.85 5.30
C LYS A 357 12.48 9.23 3.97
N GLY A 358 12.06 10.35 3.39
CA GLY A 358 12.75 10.95 2.24
C GLY A 358 13.95 11.81 2.62
N SER A 359 14.61 12.32 1.58
CA SER A 359 15.72 13.28 1.70
C SER A 359 15.23 14.73 1.76
N GLY A 360 13.93 14.97 1.57
CA GLY A 360 13.29 16.28 1.58
C GLY A 360 12.03 16.30 0.72
N LYS A 361 11.02 17.09 1.11
CA LYS A 361 9.72 17.14 0.42
C LYS A 361 9.81 17.55 -1.06
N GLU A 362 10.83 18.29 -1.46
CA GLU A 362 11.08 18.66 -2.87
C GLU A 362 12.04 17.72 -3.60
N LEU A 363 12.72 16.83 -2.87
CA LEU A 363 13.78 15.96 -3.39
C LEU A 363 13.31 14.53 -3.62
N THR A 364 12.50 13.99 -2.70
CA THR A 364 11.97 12.62 -2.76
C THR A 364 10.49 12.65 -3.11
N ILE A 365 10.12 12.13 -4.28
CA ILE A 365 8.76 12.23 -4.82
C ILE A 365 8.18 10.84 -5.10
N LEU A 366 7.11 10.48 -4.38
CA LEU A 366 6.26 9.33 -4.70
C LEU A 366 5.18 9.78 -5.69
N LYS A 367 5.23 9.27 -6.92
CA LYS A 367 4.39 9.73 -8.03
C LYS A 367 3.50 8.61 -8.58
N GLY A 368 2.20 8.71 -8.31
CA GLY A 368 1.21 7.67 -8.60
C GLY A 368 0.76 7.55 -10.06
N ASP A 369 1.13 8.50 -10.93
CA ASP A 369 0.78 8.57 -12.36
C ASP A 369 -0.73 8.39 -12.67
N ASN A 370 -1.60 8.75 -11.73
CA ASN A 370 -3.06 8.62 -11.76
C ASN A 370 -3.58 7.17 -11.90
N ILE A 371 -2.85 6.19 -11.36
CA ILE A 371 -3.23 4.77 -11.47
C ILE A 371 -3.92 4.25 -10.21
N ASN A 372 -3.33 4.48 -9.05
CA ASN A 372 -3.79 3.95 -7.76
C ASN A 372 -3.57 4.98 -6.65
N SER A 373 -4.21 4.77 -5.49
CA SER A 373 -3.84 5.50 -4.28
C SER A 373 -2.37 5.25 -3.98
N ILE A 374 -1.62 6.24 -3.54
CA ILE A 374 -0.18 6.07 -3.33
C ILE A 374 0.08 5.24 -2.07
N ILE A 375 -0.55 5.59 -0.95
CA ILE A 375 -0.31 4.92 0.34
C ILE A 375 -1.62 4.37 0.91
N SER A 376 -1.56 3.13 1.40
CA SER A 376 -2.65 2.47 2.10
C SER A 376 -2.19 1.98 3.46
N VAL A 377 -2.86 2.42 4.51
CA VAL A 377 -2.58 2.05 5.91
C VAL A 377 -3.85 1.45 6.50
N ASN A 378 -3.82 0.16 6.85
CA ASN A 378 -5.01 -0.55 7.30
C ASN A 378 -4.69 -1.44 8.50
N ASN A 379 -5.38 -1.23 9.63
CA ASN A 379 -5.14 -1.93 10.89
C ASN A 379 -3.68 -1.86 11.38
N CYS A 380 -2.98 -0.75 11.11
CA CYS A 380 -1.57 -0.59 11.45
C CYS A 380 -1.37 0.46 12.54
N GLN A 381 -0.31 0.32 13.33
CA GLN A 381 0.05 1.27 14.40
C GLN A 381 1.51 1.71 14.26
N ASN A 382 1.83 2.91 14.79
CA ASN A 382 3.19 3.43 14.83
C ASN A 382 3.83 3.55 13.43
N ILE A 383 3.12 4.21 12.51
CA ILE A 383 3.62 4.52 11.16
C ILE A 383 3.94 6.00 11.08
N SER A 384 5.10 6.32 10.51
CA SER A 384 5.48 7.70 10.22
C SER A 384 5.92 7.86 8.77
N ILE A 385 5.49 8.94 8.13
CA ILE A 385 5.91 9.35 6.79
C ILE A 385 6.50 10.75 6.92
N LEU A 386 7.72 10.93 6.41
CA LEU A 386 8.42 12.19 6.60
C LEU A 386 9.40 12.56 5.50
N ASP A 387 9.56 13.87 5.30
CA ASP A 387 10.52 14.49 4.37
C ASP A 387 10.37 14.03 2.90
N LEU A 388 9.14 13.91 2.40
CA LEU A 388 8.87 13.48 1.01
C LEU A 388 7.58 14.09 0.43
N SER A 389 7.37 13.86 -0.87
CA SER A 389 6.16 14.27 -1.61
C SER A 389 5.31 13.06 -2.03
N ILE A 390 3.98 13.20 -1.97
CA ILE A 390 2.98 12.22 -2.40
C ILE A 390 2.07 12.89 -3.43
N VAL A 391 2.24 12.53 -4.71
CA VAL A 391 1.68 13.29 -5.83
C VAL A 391 1.03 12.44 -6.93
N ASN A 392 0.00 12.98 -7.58
CA ASN A 392 -0.69 12.33 -8.71
C ASN A 392 -1.26 10.93 -8.40
N GLY A 393 -1.78 10.72 -7.20
CA GLY A 393 -2.51 9.50 -6.84
C GLY A 393 -3.97 9.52 -7.30
N TYR A 394 -4.54 8.33 -7.53
CA TYR A 394 -5.92 8.14 -7.98
C TYR A 394 -6.52 6.87 -7.37
N PRO A 395 -7.58 6.92 -6.55
CA PRO A 395 -8.07 5.72 -5.88
C PRO A 395 -8.75 4.75 -6.84
N SER A 396 -8.61 3.45 -6.55
CA SER A 396 -9.24 2.38 -7.34
C SER A 396 -10.77 2.37 -7.23
N SER A 397 -11.32 2.93 -6.15
CA SER A 397 -12.75 3.20 -5.99
C SER A 397 -12.99 4.70 -5.87
N THR A 398 -13.96 5.21 -6.63
CA THR A 398 -14.28 6.65 -6.69
C THR A 398 -15.63 6.99 -6.06
N ASN A 399 -16.37 5.98 -5.60
CA ASN A 399 -17.76 6.12 -5.15
C ASN A 399 -17.93 5.81 -3.65
N ASP A 400 -16.86 5.42 -2.96
CA ASP A 400 -16.91 5.04 -1.55
C ASP A 400 -16.42 6.20 -0.66
N SER A 401 -17.18 6.46 0.42
CA SER A 401 -16.70 7.31 1.51
C SER A 401 -15.42 6.70 2.07
N GLY A 402 -14.35 7.48 2.19
CA GLY A 402 -13.04 6.95 2.62
C GLY A 402 -12.00 6.79 1.51
N SER A 403 -12.33 7.17 0.27
CA SER A 403 -11.42 7.06 -0.88
C SER A 403 -10.58 8.33 -1.04
N ALA A 404 -9.27 8.17 -1.26
CA ALA A 404 -8.35 9.27 -1.55
C ALA A 404 -7.21 8.81 -2.47
N GLY A 405 -6.78 9.67 -3.38
CA GLY A 405 -5.66 9.40 -4.28
C GLY A 405 -4.31 9.43 -3.58
N GLY A 406 -4.11 10.33 -2.61
CA GLY A 406 -2.85 10.40 -1.88
C GLY A 406 -2.73 9.25 -0.88
N MET A 407 -3.50 9.32 0.21
CA MET A 407 -3.40 8.38 1.32
C MET A 407 -4.77 7.92 1.82
N ILE A 408 -4.91 6.60 2.00
CA ILE A 408 -6.08 5.97 2.64
C ILE A 408 -5.65 5.36 3.96
N VAL A 409 -6.27 5.80 5.06
CA VAL A 409 -5.96 5.36 6.43
C VAL A 409 -7.22 4.79 7.07
N SER A 410 -7.15 3.55 7.55
CA SER A 410 -8.29 2.85 8.14
C SER A 410 -7.89 2.08 9.40
N ASN A 411 -8.61 2.27 10.50
CA ASN A 411 -8.34 1.62 11.79
C ASN A 411 -6.86 1.71 12.23
N SER A 412 -6.19 2.83 11.94
CA SER A 412 -4.73 2.94 12.05
C SER A 412 -4.28 4.21 12.77
N SER A 413 -3.01 4.26 13.17
CA SER A 413 -2.34 5.51 13.56
C SER A 413 -1.27 5.91 12.55
N LEU A 414 -1.29 7.15 12.08
CA LEU A 414 -0.34 7.67 11.10
C LEU A 414 0.18 9.05 11.49
N ASN A 415 1.50 9.21 11.49
CA ASN A 415 2.18 10.50 11.61
C ASN A 415 2.68 10.95 10.24
N ILE A 416 2.39 12.19 9.87
CA ILE A 416 2.83 12.84 8.63
C ILE A 416 3.61 14.09 9.03
N ILE A 417 4.89 14.15 8.67
CA ILE A 417 5.80 15.21 9.14
C ILE A 417 6.57 15.76 7.95
N SER A 418 6.66 17.07 7.76
CA SER A 418 7.50 17.64 6.69
C SER A 418 7.20 17.04 5.30
N THR A 419 5.90 16.77 5.03
CA THR A 419 5.46 16.03 3.84
C THR A 419 4.57 16.91 2.98
N ASN A 420 4.72 16.82 1.66
CA ASN A 420 3.81 17.45 0.70
C ASN A 420 2.85 16.42 0.12
N VAL A 421 1.55 16.69 0.18
CA VAL A 421 0.47 15.83 -0.33
C VAL A 421 -0.34 16.64 -1.33
N SER A 422 -0.04 16.45 -2.62
CA SER A 422 -0.53 17.39 -3.63
C SER A 422 -0.95 16.78 -4.95
N VAL A 423 -1.90 17.42 -5.64
CA VAL A 423 -2.35 17.03 -6.98
C VAL A 423 -2.89 15.59 -7.03
N ASN A 424 -3.44 15.12 -5.90
CA ASN A 424 -4.12 13.84 -5.85
C ASN A 424 -5.59 13.99 -6.26
N MET A 425 -6.11 12.98 -6.96
CA MET A 425 -7.50 12.92 -7.35
C MET A 425 -8.35 12.26 -6.28
N TYR A 426 -9.61 12.70 -6.15
CA TYR A 426 -10.61 12.20 -5.21
C TYR A 426 -10.29 12.38 -3.72
N GLY A 427 -9.26 13.15 -3.38
CA GLY A 427 -8.84 13.46 -2.01
C GLY A 427 -7.33 13.33 -1.84
N GLY A 428 -6.73 14.22 -1.06
CA GLY A 428 -5.34 14.12 -0.62
C GLY A 428 -5.19 13.02 0.44
N ILE A 429 -5.96 13.14 1.53
CA ILE A 429 -5.90 12.23 2.67
C ILE A 429 -7.32 11.87 3.11
N SER A 430 -7.60 10.58 3.30
CA SER A 430 -8.82 10.12 3.95
C SER A 430 -8.52 9.18 5.10
N ALA A 431 -9.12 9.44 6.26
CA ALA A 431 -8.96 8.68 7.50
C ALA A 431 -10.30 8.22 8.05
N VAL A 432 -10.43 6.92 8.28
CA VAL A 432 -11.65 6.28 8.82
C VAL A 432 -11.29 5.49 10.08
N SER A 433 -11.97 5.77 11.19
CA SER A 433 -11.72 5.11 12.49
C SER A 433 -10.24 5.13 12.88
N SER A 434 -9.53 6.24 12.61
CA SER A 434 -8.08 6.32 12.68
C SER A 434 -7.60 7.51 13.50
N ASN A 435 -6.31 7.48 13.88
CA ASN A 435 -5.61 8.59 14.52
C ASN A 435 -4.61 9.18 13.53
N LEU A 436 -4.72 10.47 13.24
CA LEU A 436 -3.91 11.17 12.24
C LEU A 436 -3.20 12.36 12.88
N ASN A 437 -1.86 12.35 12.87
CA ASN A 437 -1.06 13.49 13.32
C ASN A 437 -0.34 14.08 12.11
N ILE A 438 -0.55 15.36 11.83
CA ILE A 438 0.10 16.06 10.71
C ILE A 438 0.88 17.24 11.26
N SER A 439 2.16 17.35 10.90
CA SER A 439 3.00 18.48 11.30
C SER A 439 3.91 18.97 10.18
N ASN A 440 4.15 20.28 10.12
CA ASN A 440 5.12 20.89 9.19
C ASN A 440 4.87 20.51 7.72
N SER A 441 3.61 20.25 7.36
CA SER A 441 3.25 19.59 6.10
C SER A 441 2.38 20.48 5.22
N ILE A 442 2.30 20.13 3.94
CA ILE A 442 1.50 20.83 2.95
C ILE A 442 0.47 19.86 2.37
N VAL A 443 -0.80 20.25 2.37
CA VAL A 443 -1.86 19.52 1.67
C VAL A 443 -2.47 20.46 0.64
N SER A 444 -2.10 20.31 -0.63
CA SER A 444 -2.44 21.31 -1.63
C SER A 444 -2.85 20.79 -2.99
N ARG A 445 -3.63 21.58 -3.74
CA ARG A 445 -3.97 21.28 -5.14
C ARG A 445 -4.61 19.90 -5.36
N ASN A 446 -5.15 19.27 -4.33
CA ASN A 446 -5.86 18.01 -4.45
C ASN A 446 -7.30 18.28 -4.95
N SER A 447 -7.92 17.27 -5.55
CA SER A 447 -9.29 17.39 -6.05
C SER A 447 -10.27 16.47 -5.33
N ALA A 448 -11.44 16.98 -4.95
CA ALA A 448 -12.46 16.21 -4.23
C ALA A 448 -13.16 15.18 -5.13
N GLY A 449 -13.47 14.03 -4.53
CA GLY A 449 -14.34 13.00 -5.09
C GLY A 449 -15.82 13.27 -4.81
N LEU A 450 -16.67 12.29 -5.16
CA LEU A 450 -18.07 12.32 -4.72
C LEU A 450 -18.13 11.98 -3.23
N GLY A 451 -18.52 12.93 -2.39
CA GLY A 451 -18.75 12.70 -0.97
C GLY A 451 -17.49 12.70 -0.07
N ASN A 452 -16.32 13.07 -0.60
CA ASN A 452 -15.08 13.22 0.18
C ASN A 452 -14.54 14.66 0.07
N SER A 453 -13.73 15.09 1.03
CA SER A 453 -12.98 16.36 0.90
C SER A 453 -11.89 16.28 -0.17
N ALA A 454 -11.46 17.44 -0.69
CA ALA A 454 -10.31 17.50 -1.59
C ALA A 454 -9.00 17.41 -0.82
N GLY A 455 -8.86 18.16 0.28
CA GLY A 455 -7.68 18.09 1.15
C GLY A 455 -7.72 16.87 2.07
N ILE A 456 -8.39 17.01 3.21
CA ILE A 456 -8.42 16.01 4.29
C ILE A 456 -9.86 15.62 4.61
N ASP A 457 -10.14 14.32 4.61
CA ASP A 457 -11.44 13.75 4.96
C ASP A 457 -11.33 12.86 6.20
N LEU A 458 -12.11 13.14 7.24
CA LEU A 458 -12.09 12.43 8.51
C LEU A 458 -13.46 11.86 8.85
N LYS A 459 -13.48 10.59 9.21
CA LYS A 459 -14.70 9.89 9.64
C LYS A 459 -14.44 9.04 10.88
N ASN A 460 -15.19 9.30 11.95
CA ASN A 460 -15.04 8.61 13.23
C ASN A 460 -13.55 8.56 13.70
N SER A 461 -12.80 9.62 13.44
CA SER A 461 -11.34 9.65 13.56
C SER A 461 -10.87 10.75 14.51
N ILE A 462 -9.66 10.60 15.02
CA ILE A 462 -8.97 11.64 15.81
C ILE A 462 -7.90 12.26 14.91
N ALA A 463 -7.85 13.58 14.81
CA ALA A 463 -6.81 14.27 14.08
C ALA A 463 -6.22 15.45 14.86
N HIS A 464 -4.90 15.53 14.85
CA HIS A 464 -4.12 16.64 15.40
C HIS A 464 -3.25 17.21 14.27
N ILE A 465 -3.48 18.48 13.93
CA ILE A 465 -2.77 19.18 12.86
C ILE A 465 -2.00 20.36 13.46
N VAL A 466 -0.70 20.42 13.21
CA VAL A 466 0.18 21.45 13.76
C VAL A 466 1.04 22.03 12.63
N SER A 467 1.25 23.35 12.59
CA SER A 467 2.21 23.96 11.64
C SER A 467 2.04 23.44 10.21
N THR A 468 0.81 23.38 9.72
CA THR A 468 0.47 22.73 8.43
C THR A 468 -0.28 23.72 7.55
N THR A 469 0.02 23.71 6.25
CA THR A 469 -0.64 24.56 5.25
C THR A 469 -1.57 23.72 4.38
N ILE A 470 -2.87 24.01 4.40
CA ILE A 470 -3.92 23.34 3.62
C ILE A 470 -4.51 24.36 2.64
N VAL A 471 -4.11 24.28 1.37
CA VAL A 471 -4.29 25.39 0.41
C VAL A 471 -4.59 24.89 -0.99
N ASP A 472 -5.28 25.67 -1.82
CA ASP A 472 -5.48 25.37 -3.24
C ASP A 472 -6.22 24.04 -3.54
N ASN A 473 -6.82 23.36 -2.57
CA ASN A 473 -7.59 22.16 -2.84
C ASN A 473 -8.95 22.53 -3.47
N TYR A 474 -9.40 21.75 -4.46
CA TYR A 474 -10.54 22.13 -5.31
C TYR A 474 -11.52 20.99 -5.61
N GLY A 475 -12.69 21.33 -6.15
CA GLY A 475 -13.71 20.35 -6.57
C GLY A 475 -14.76 20.01 -5.50
N GLY A 476 -15.59 18.98 -5.78
CA GLY A 476 -16.57 18.40 -4.85
C GLY A 476 -18.00 18.96 -4.98
N MET A 477 -18.98 18.06 -5.15
CA MET A 477 -20.41 18.37 -4.93
C MET A 477 -20.80 17.90 -3.53
N GLY A 478 -21.08 18.83 -2.61
CA GLY A 478 -21.70 18.52 -1.32
C GLY A 478 -20.75 18.30 -0.12
N THR A 479 -19.43 18.42 -0.28
CA THR A 479 -18.43 18.33 0.81
C THR A 479 -17.54 19.58 0.87
N ALA A 480 -16.74 19.71 1.94
CA ALA A 480 -15.74 20.77 2.07
C ALA A 480 -14.51 20.53 1.19
N ARG A 481 -13.85 21.61 0.80
CA ARG A 481 -12.68 21.54 -0.09
C ARG A 481 -11.37 21.39 0.67
N GLY A 482 -11.19 22.10 1.78
CA GLY A 482 -10.02 21.96 2.63
C GLY A 482 -10.12 20.73 3.52
N ILE A 483 -11.06 20.75 4.46
CA ILE A 483 -11.18 19.71 5.50
C ILE A 483 -12.65 19.32 5.68
N ASN A 484 -12.94 18.02 5.66
CA ASN A 484 -14.22 17.47 6.08
C ASN A 484 -14.06 16.66 7.37
N ILE A 485 -14.90 16.95 8.36
CA ILE A 485 -14.87 16.30 9.68
C ILE A 485 -16.26 15.75 9.96
N ASP A 486 -16.44 14.44 9.81
CA ASP A 486 -17.73 13.76 9.94
C ASP A 486 -17.76 12.72 11.07
N ASP A 487 -18.97 12.32 11.44
CA ASP A 487 -19.28 11.38 12.52
C ASP A 487 -18.69 11.82 13.88
N ASN A 488 -18.48 10.91 14.83
CA ASN A 488 -17.96 11.24 16.17
C ASN A 488 -16.43 11.52 16.18
N SER A 489 -15.94 12.28 15.19
CA SER A 489 -14.52 12.62 15.07
C SER A 489 -14.09 13.65 16.12
N TYR A 490 -12.81 13.59 16.53
CA TYR A 490 -12.16 14.65 17.29
C TYR A 490 -11.13 15.33 16.39
N PHE A 491 -11.15 16.65 16.33
CA PHE A 491 -10.22 17.42 15.50
C PHE A 491 -9.60 18.56 16.32
N SER A 492 -8.28 18.64 16.29
CA SER A 492 -7.55 19.79 16.80
C SER A 492 -6.57 20.33 15.77
N MET A 493 -6.44 21.65 15.70
CA MET A 493 -5.52 22.31 14.81
C MET A 493 -4.89 23.54 15.46
N VAL A 494 -3.57 23.65 15.40
CA VAL A 494 -2.76 24.72 16.00
C VAL A 494 -1.69 25.21 15.02
N ASN A 495 -1.35 26.50 15.05
CA ASN A 495 -0.32 27.12 14.19
C ASN A 495 -0.46 26.79 12.71
N SER A 496 -1.66 26.59 12.19
CA SER A 496 -1.86 26.08 10.83
C SER A 496 -2.58 27.09 9.94
N ILE A 497 -2.46 26.93 8.62
CA ILE A 497 -3.14 27.76 7.63
C ILE A 497 -4.12 26.91 6.82
N VAL A 498 -5.37 27.36 6.70
CA VAL A 498 -6.36 26.83 5.76
C VAL A 498 -6.87 27.99 4.90
N TRP A 499 -6.48 28.03 3.63
CA TRP A 499 -6.68 29.21 2.78
C TRP A 499 -6.85 28.87 1.29
N ASP A 500 -7.59 29.66 0.52
CA ASP A 500 -7.68 29.58 -0.96
C ASP A 500 -8.07 28.20 -1.53
N ASN A 501 -8.84 27.40 -0.80
CA ASN A 501 -9.33 26.11 -1.30
C ASN A 501 -10.57 26.30 -2.21
N ASN A 502 -10.41 26.98 -3.35
CA ASN A 502 -11.54 27.40 -4.21
C ASN A 502 -11.20 27.74 -5.69
N ILE A 503 -10.33 26.98 -6.37
CA ILE A 503 -9.78 27.41 -7.67
C ILE A 503 -10.80 27.44 -8.86
N PHE A 504 -12.02 26.88 -8.73
CA PHE A 504 -12.99 26.84 -9.84
C PHE A 504 -14.38 27.43 -9.49
N GLU A 505 -14.84 28.36 -10.32
CA GLU A 505 -15.98 29.29 -10.10
C GLU A 505 -17.38 28.65 -10.01
N ASP A 506 -17.57 27.41 -10.49
CA ASP A 506 -18.90 26.78 -10.56
C ASP A 506 -19.05 25.65 -9.54
N ASN A 507 -19.33 25.94 -8.26
CA ASN A 507 -20.04 24.97 -7.42
C ASN A 507 -20.80 25.56 -6.23
N THR A 508 -21.87 24.89 -5.86
CA THR A 508 -22.93 25.36 -4.94
C THR A 508 -22.63 25.17 -3.44
N ASN A 509 -21.42 24.73 -3.06
CA ASN A 509 -21.04 24.50 -1.67
C ASN A 509 -19.75 25.28 -1.29
N PRO A 510 -19.83 26.28 -0.39
CA PRO A 510 -18.73 27.20 -0.13
C PRO A 510 -17.82 26.83 1.04
N TRP A 511 -18.01 25.67 1.70
CA TRP A 511 -17.32 25.39 2.96
C TRP A 511 -15.84 25.03 2.77
N LEU A 512 -14.97 25.85 3.34
CA LEU A 512 -13.54 25.59 3.49
C LEU A 512 -13.30 24.39 4.43
N ILE A 513 -13.97 24.42 5.58
CA ILE A 513 -14.03 23.36 6.58
C ILE A 513 -15.51 23.00 6.79
N ASN A 514 -15.83 21.71 6.70
CA ASN A 514 -17.17 21.20 7.02
C ASN A 514 -17.12 20.37 8.30
N ILE A 515 -18.10 20.60 9.18
CA ILE A 515 -18.31 19.82 10.40
C ILE A 515 -19.66 19.11 10.26
N GLY A 516 -19.65 17.78 10.24
CA GLY A 516 -20.83 16.95 10.30
C GLY A 516 -21.51 16.95 11.67
N ASP A 517 -22.43 16.01 11.88
CA ASP A 517 -23.12 15.85 13.16
C ASP A 517 -22.27 15.04 14.15
N GLY A 518 -21.92 15.63 15.30
CA GLY A 518 -21.24 14.94 16.40
C GLY A 518 -19.76 15.26 16.67
N PRO A 519 -18.94 15.82 15.74
CA PRO A 519 -17.54 16.07 16.02
C PRO A 519 -17.28 17.08 17.14
N GLU A 520 -16.13 16.92 17.80
CA GLU A 520 -15.52 17.95 18.64
C GLU A 520 -14.36 18.60 17.86
N VAL A 521 -14.40 19.93 17.71
CA VAL A 521 -13.45 20.67 16.84
C VAL A 521 -12.83 21.82 17.62
N ASN A 522 -11.51 21.82 17.73
CA ASN A 522 -10.71 22.83 18.42
C ASN A 522 -9.65 23.42 17.46
N ILE A 523 -9.89 24.61 16.92
CA ILE A 523 -8.94 25.31 16.05
C ILE A 523 -8.49 26.58 16.76
N LEU A 524 -7.18 26.71 17.00
CA LEU A 524 -6.58 27.77 17.80
C LEU A 524 -5.27 28.22 17.14
N TYR A 525 -4.89 29.49 17.35
CA TYR A 525 -3.66 30.08 16.80
C TYR A 525 -3.43 29.72 15.32
N SER A 526 -4.49 29.73 14.52
CA SER A 526 -4.47 29.29 13.12
C SER A 526 -5.13 30.31 12.21
N ALA A 527 -4.68 30.40 10.96
CA ALA A 527 -5.27 31.26 9.95
C ALA A 527 -6.29 30.45 9.13
N VAL A 528 -7.56 30.84 9.18
CA VAL A 528 -8.65 30.17 8.47
C VAL A 528 -9.41 31.20 7.64
N GLU A 529 -9.38 31.07 6.32
CA GLU A 529 -10.06 31.99 5.41
C GLU A 529 -11.57 32.11 5.74
N GLY A 530 -12.05 33.34 5.86
CA GLY A 530 -13.43 33.64 6.26
C GLY A 530 -13.65 33.67 7.78
N GLY A 531 -12.60 33.42 8.56
CA GLY A 531 -12.57 33.48 10.02
C GLY A 531 -13.00 32.19 10.70
N TRP A 532 -12.34 31.86 11.81
CA TRP A 532 -12.77 30.79 12.73
C TRP A 532 -12.78 31.26 14.18
N ILE A 533 -13.85 30.92 14.92
CA ILE A 533 -13.95 31.29 16.33
C ILE A 533 -13.01 30.39 17.14
N GLY A 534 -11.94 30.97 17.68
CA GLY A 534 -10.97 30.33 18.56
C GLY A 534 -9.93 31.34 19.06
N GLU A 535 -9.23 31.00 20.14
CA GLU A 535 -8.15 31.83 20.66
C GLU A 535 -7.00 31.93 19.63
N GLY A 536 -6.47 33.13 19.43
CA GLY A 536 -5.32 33.36 18.54
C GLY A 536 -5.59 33.20 17.04
N ASN A 537 -6.81 32.83 16.62
CA ASN A 537 -7.08 32.61 15.19
C ASN A 537 -7.11 33.91 14.38
N LEU A 538 -6.62 33.79 13.15
CA LEU A 538 -6.68 34.78 12.09
C LEU A 538 -7.66 34.34 11.00
N GLY A 539 -8.15 35.24 10.15
CA GLY A 539 -8.99 34.81 9.04
C GLY A 539 -9.86 35.83 8.32
N TRP A 540 -9.84 37.09 8.75
CA TRP A 540 -10.60 38.14 8.06
C TRP A 540 -9.79 38.69 6.88
N ASP A 541 -10.41 39.50 6.02
CA ASP A 541 -9.81 39.97 4.75
C ASP A 541 -8.42 40.63 4.90
N ASP A 542 -8.11 41.20 6.07
CA ASP A 542 -6.82 41.84 6.38
C ASP A 542 -5.74 40.84 6.90
N ASP A 543 -6.11 39.57 7.15
CA ASP A 543 -5.26 38.52 7.72
C ASP A 543 -4.75 37.51 6.67
N ASN A 544 -4.67 37.93 5.40
CA ASN A 544 -4.21 37.06 4.32
C ASN A 544 -2.79 36.51 4.63
N PRO A 545 -2.54 35.19 4.46
CA PRO A 545 -1.21 34.60 4.62
C PRO A 545 -0.13 35.18 3.72
N LEU A 546 -0.49 35.76 2.57
CA LEU A 546 0.42 36.36 1.59
C LEU A 546 1.54 35.40 1.19
N PHE A 547 1.19 34.27 0.58
CA PHE A 547 2.17 33.32 0.05
C PHE A 547 3.05 33.94 -1.05
N VAL A 548 4.33 33.54 -1.13
CA VAL A 548 5.30 34.10 -2.09
C VAL A 548 4.92 33.80 -3.55
N ASP A 549 4.72 32.53 -3.91
CA ASP A 549 4.27 32.12 -5.25
C ASP A 549 3.40 30.84 -5.20
N PRO A 550 2.16 30.94 -4.72
CA PRO A 550 1.28 29.78 -4.59
C PRO A 550 0.86 29.19 -5.93
N TYR A 551 1.10 29.89 -7.06
CA TYR A 551 0.77 29.42 -8.41
C TYR A 551 1.99 28.94 -9.19
N GLN A 552 3.15 28.78 -8.53
CA GLN A 552 4.37 28.27 -9.15
C GLN A 552 4.07 27.01 -9.96
N GLY A 553 4.50 27.00 -11.22
CA GLY A 553 4.35 25.86 -12.13
C GLY A 553 2.90 25.51 -12.51
N ILE A 554 1.92 26.39 -12.28
CA ILE A 554 0.57 26.28 -12.85
C ILE A 554 0.52 27.07 -14.16
N ASP A 555 0.43 26.37 -15.30
CA ASP A 555 -0.02 26.97 -16.55
C ASP A 555 -1.52 26.72 -16.71
N PHE A 556 -2.34 27.77 -16.56
CA PHE A 556 -3.80 27.68 -16.71
C PHE A 556 -4.28 27.24 -18.11
N TYR A 557 -3.36 27.10 -19.08
CA TYR A 557 -3.63 26.58 -20.42
C TYR A 557 -3.06 25.17 -20.66
N ASP A 558 -2.27 24.62 -19.74
CA ASP A 558 -1.77 23.24 -19.79
C ASP A 558 -2.51 22.36 -18.76
N PHE A 559 -2.66 21.08 -19.05
CA PHE A 559 -3.34 20.13 -18.15
C PHE A 559 -2.40 19.63 -17.04
N TYR A 560 -1.17 20.15 -16.97
CA TYR A 560 -0.18 19.80 -15.97
C TYR A 560 -0.16 20.83 -14.85
N ILE A 561 -0.64 20.42 -13.68
CA ILE A 561 -0.54 21.20 -12.45
C ILE A 561 0.74 20.76 -11.75
N SER A 562 1.69 21.67 -11.55
CA SER A 562 2.86 21.40 -10.71
C SER A 562 2.41 20.89 -9.33
N PRO A 563 3.05 19.87 -8.75
CA PRO A 563 2.79 19.48 -7.37
C PRO A 563 3.34 20.48 -6.34
N PHE A 564 4.14 21.44 -6.76
CA PHE A 564 4.80 22.40 -5.89
C PHE A 564 4.29 23.82 -6.13
N GLY A 565 3.95 24.49 -5.05
CA GLY A 565 3.75 25.94 -4.94
C GLY A 565 4.64 26.48 -3.82
N ASP A 566 5.07 27.73 -3.94
CA ASP A 566 5.82 28.39 -2.87
C ASP A 566 4.83 29.02 -1.88
N TYR A 567 4.57 28.26 -0.82
CA TYR A 567 3.69 28.63 0.28
C TYR A 567 4.45 29.21 1.49
N SER A 568 5.69 29.67 1.29
CA SER A 568 6.36 30.52 2.28
C SER A 568 5.65 31.87 2.40
N LEU A 569 5.81 32.54 3.54
CA LEU A 569 5.11 33.81 3.84
C LEU A 569 5.90 35.00 3.31
N GLN A 570 5.20 36.02 2.78
CA GLN A 570 5.80 37.32 2.51
C GLN A 570 5.99 38.12 3.81
N SER A 571 6.98 39.02 3.82
CA SER A 571 7.41 39.83 4.98
C SER A 571 6.32 40.62 5.73
N ASN A 572 5.18 40.88 5.09
CA ASN A 572 4.06 41.62 5.67
C ASN A 572 2.85 40.73 6.00
N SER A 573 3.03 39.41 6.03
CA SER A 573 2.00 38.45 6.41
C SER A 573 1.65 38.58 7.89
N SER A 574 0.35 38.55 8.19
CA SER A 574 -0.15 38.50 9.57
C SER A 574 0.10 37.15 10.24
N CYS A 575 0.47 36.12 9.48
CA CYS A 575 0.77 34.78 9.99
C CYS A 575 2.15 34.69 10.67
N ILE A 576 3.01 35.69 10.47
CA ILE A 576 4.35 35.75 11.07
C ILE A 576 4.25 36.11 12.55
N ASP A 577 4.98 35.43 13.43
CA ASP A 577 5.08 35.68 14.88
C ASP A 577 3.73 35.64 15.62
N ASN A 578 2.73 34.95 15.07
CA ASN A 578 1.35 34.93 15.62
C ASN A 578 0.86 33.53 16.04
N GLY A 579 1.67 32.49 15.90
CA GLY A 579 1.43 31.17 16.47
C GLY A 579 1.72 31.10 17.97
N ILE A 580 1.69 29.89 18.51
CA ILE A 580 1.97 29.60 19.92
C ILE A 580 3.00 28.46 20.06
N ALA A 581 4.01 28.65 20.91
CA ALA A 581 5.05 27.63 21.12
C ALA A 581 4.63 26.49 22.07
N TYR A 582 3.79 26.77 23.07
CA TYR A 582 3.30 25.77 24.02
C TYR A 582 1.78 25.87 24.17
N PHE A 583 1.08 24.76 23.93
CA PHE A 583 -0.37 24.69 24.15
C PHE A 583 -0.79 23.31 24.65
N GLU A 584 -1.63 23.33 25.69
CA GLU A 584 -2.18 22.15 26.35
C GLU A 584 -3.71 22.23 26.32
N LEU A 585 -4.36 21.18 25.82
CA LEU A 585 -5.80 21.09 25.67
C LEU A 585 -6.29 19.81 26.34
N ASN A 586 -7.23 19.91 27.28
CA ASN A 586 -7.81 18.76 27.98
C ASN A 586 -6.75 17.84 28.64
N ASP A 587 -5.72 18.43 29.26
CA ASP A 587 -4.57 17.73 29.87
C ASP A 587 -3.66 16.98 28.86
N GLU A 588 -3.80 17.22 27.55
CA GLU A 588 -2.92 16.73 26.49
C GLU A 588 -2.09 17.87 25.89
N ILE A 589 -0.77 17.67 25.77
CA ILE A 589 0.13 18.62 25.12
C ILE A 589 -0.08 18.52 23.61
N VAL A 590 -0.59 19.59 23.01
CA VAL A 590 -0.85 19.67 21.55
C VAL A 590 0.39 20.18 20.82
N ILE A 591 1.11 21.12 21.42
CA ILE A 591 2.36 21.66 20.88
C ILE A 591 3.29 22.04 22.03
N ASP A 592 4.59 21.76 21.85
CA ASP A 592 5.68 22.10 22.77
C ASP A 592 6.96 22.32 21.96
N LEU A 593 7.12 23.53 21.42
CA LEU A 593 8.27 23.98 20.65
C LEU A 593 9.27 24.72 21.54
N ASN A 594 10.56 24.44 21.35
CA ASN A 594 11.63 25.22 21.94
C ASN A 594 11.88 26.51 21.15
N GLU A 595 12.52 27.50 21.78
CA GLU A 595 12.95 28.74 21.11
C GLU A 595 13.88 28.50 19.90
N SER A 596 14.47 27.30 19.77
CA SER A 596 15.30 26.92 18.61
C SER A 596 14.50 26.34 17.44
N ASP A 597 13.22 26.04 17.63
CA ASP A 597 12.40 25.31 16.67
C ASP A 597 11.61 26.27 15.75
N TYR A 598 11.66 27.57 16.02
CA TYR A 598 11.01 28.63 15.27
C TYR A 598 11.87 29.91 15.23
N TYR A 599 11.53 30.84 14.34
CA TYR A 599 12.19 32.13 14.24
C TYR A 599 11.30 33.25 14.76
N GLY A 600 11.91 34.33 15.29
CA GLY A 600 11.18 35.48 15.80
C GLY A 600 10.71 35.34 17.26
N ASN A 601 9.62 36.01 17.60
CA ASN A 601 9.06 36.07 18.95
C ASN A 601 8.11 34.91 19.26
N ALA A 602 7.51 34.30 18.24
CA ALA A 602 6.63 33.14 18.35
C ALA A 602 6.65 32.35 17.03
N PRO A 603 6.26 31.07 17.01
CA PRO A 603 6.17 30.32 15.76
C PRO A 603 5.23 30.98 14.76
N ASP A 604 5.53 30.82 13.48
CA ASP A 604 4.64 31.24 12.42
C ASP A 604 3.49 30.26 12.24
N MET A 605 2.38 30.76 11.70
CA MET A 605 1.31 29.87 11.25
C MET A 605 1.68 29.26 9.89
N GLY A 606 1.47 27.95 9.74
CA GLY A 606 1.66 27.22 8.49
C GLY A 606 2.89 26.31 8.50
N ALA A 607 3.21 25.77 7.34
CA ALA A 607 4.27 24.77 7.15
C ALA A 607 5.69 25.34 7.06
N PHE A 608 5.84 26.66 7.11
CA PHE A 608 7.11 27.35 6.92
C PHE A 608 7.23 28.50 7.92
N GLU A 609 8.40 28.60 8.54
CA GLU A 609 8.84 29.80 9.25
C GLU A 609 9.32 30.82 8.23
N TYR A 610 8.95 32.07 8.43
CA TYR A 610 9.45 33.22 7.71
C TYR A 610 10.82 33.59 8.27
N TYR A 611 11.83 33.59 7.40
CA TYR A 611 13.15 34.12 7.72
C TYR A 611 13.32 35.46 7.01
N GLU A 612 13.51 36.54 7.78
CA GLU A 612 13.90 37.82 7.22
C GLU A 612 15.36 37.73 6.77
N PHE A 613 15.57 37.55 5.46
CA PHE A 613 16.92 37.53 4.91
C PHE A 613 17.57 38.91 5.05
N ILE A 614 18.66 38.97 5.80
CA ILE A 614 19.46 40.18 5.94
C ILE A 614 20.49 40.19 4.81
N ASN A 615 20.43 41.19 3.92
CA ASN A 615 21.40 41.30 2.84
C ASN A 615 22.83 41.41 3.41
N GLY A 616 23.70 40.45 3.09
CA GLY A 616 25.03 40.31 3.66
C GLY A 616 25.19 39.36 4.83
N ASP A 617 24.11 38.78 5.34
CA ASP A 617 24.15 37.61 6.22
C ASP A 617 24.16 36.35 5.33
N ILE A 618 25.37 35.89 5.00
CA ILE A 618 25.59 34.85 3.99
C ILE A 618 25.54 33.46 4.63
N ASN A 619 25.84 33.34 5.92
CA ASN A 619 25.69 32.09 6.67
C ASN A 619 24.31 31.91 7.31
N LEU A 620 23.41 32.90 7.20
CA LEU A 620 22.05 32.89 7.74
C LEU A 620 22.02 32.75 9.27
N ASP A 621 23.00 33.33 9.96
CA ASP A 621 23.07 33.34 11.43
C ASP A 621 22.49 34.61 12.07
N GLN A 622 21.94 35.52 11.24
CA GLN A 622 21.37 36.83 11.56
C GLN A 622 22.36 37.90 12.03
N ASP A 623 23.64 37.55 12.15
CA ASP A 623 24.68 38.48 12.53
C ASP A 623 25.58 38.75 11.32
N ILE A 624 25.41 39.89 10.65
CA ILE A 624 26.37 40.29 9.61
C ILE A 624 27.76 40.52 10.24
N ASN A 625 28.68 39.59 10.02
CA ASN A 625 29.97 39.55 10.69
C ASN A 625 31.10 39.03 9.79
N ILE A 626 32.27 38.78 10.39
CA ILE A 626 33.46 38.37 9.63
C ILE A 626 33.32 37.00 8.96
N LEU A 627 32.44 36.13 9.47
CA LEU A 627 32.14 34.83 8.88
C LEU A 627 31.45 34.97 7.53
N ASP A 628 30.56 35.96 7.36
CA ASP A 628 29.92 36.26 6.08
C ASP A 628 30.92 36.75 5.04
N ILE A 629 31.90 37.57 5.45
CA ILE A 629 32.98 37.97 4.55
C ILE A 629 33.78 36.75 4.09
N VAL A 630 34.04 35.78 4.98
CA VAL A 630 34.78 34.57 4.63
C VAL A 630 34.02 33.76 3.59
N LEU A 631 32.71 33.56 3.78
CA LEU A 631 31.86 32.86 2.82
C LEU A 631 31.71 33.62 1.50
N LEU A 632 31.54 34.94 1.53
CA LEU A 632 31.49 35.76 0.32
C LEU A 632 32.76 35.61 -0.52
N VAL A 633 33.92 35.62 0.14
CA VAL A 633 35.21 35.41 -0.53
C VAL A 633 35.32 33.99 -1.07
N GLU A 634 34.78 32.99 -0.37
CA GLU A 634 34.74 31.61 -0.84
C GLU A 634 33.89 31.47 -2.11
N ILE A 635 32.67 32.03 -2.12
CA ILE A 635 31.77 32.08 -3.29
C ILE A 635 32.48 32.70 -4.49
N ILE A 636 33.12 33.86 -4.32
CA ILE A 636 33.86 34.55 -5.39
C ILE A 636 35.04 33.71 -5.91
N LEU A 637 35.71 32.94 -5.05
CA LEU A 637 36.90 32.17 -5.41
C LEU A 637 36.57 30.86 -6.13
N TYR A 638 35.46 30.22 -5.78
CA TYR A 638 35.10 28.91 -6.30
C TYR A 638 34.01 28.95 -7.39
N ASP A 639 33.37 30.12 -7.64
CA ASP A 639 32.30 30.29 -8.64
C ASP A 639 31.16 29.28 -8.44
N ASP A 640 30.96 28.91 -7.18
CA ASP A 640 29.99 27.90 -6.74
C ASP A 640 29.02 28.57 -5.77
N MET A 641 27.74 28.38 -6.06
CA MET A 641 26.54 28.90 -5.37
C MET A 641 26.06 30.29 -5.83
N GLU A 642 24.92 30.31 -6.53
CA GLU A 642 24.07 31.50 -6.59
C GLU A 642 23.54 31.76 -5.18
N ASN A 643 23.96 32.87 -4.57
CA ASN A 643 23.47 33.32 -3.28
C ASN A 643 23.11 34.80 -3.41
N ASP A 644 21.83 35.12 -3.40
CA ASP A 644 21.34 36.49 -3.60
C ASP A 644 21.76 37.43 -2.45
N LEU A 645 22.10 36.89 -1.28
CA LEU A 645 22.60 37.67 -0.12
C LEU A 645 24.09 38.00 -0.25
N ALA A 646 24.77 37.39 -1.22
CA ALA A 646 26.16 37.69 -1.55
C ALA A 646 26.28 38.91 -2.50
N ASP A 647 25.22 39.29 -3.21
CA ASP A 647 25.16 40.51 -4.03
C ASP A 647 24.73 41.72 -3.19
N ILE A 648 25.65 42.17 -2.35
CA ILE A 648 25.44 43.27 -1.40
C ILE A 648 25.07 44.57 -2.11
N ASN A 649 25.56 44.76 -3.34
CA ASN A 649 25.40 45.98 -4.09
C ASN A 649 24.19 45.98 -5.06
N GLY A 650 23.62 44.80 -5.34
CA GLY A 650 22.42 44.61 -6.14
C GLY A 650 22.63 44.80 -7.64
N ASP A 651 23.86 44.60 -8.15
CA ASP A 651 24.17 44.70 -9.58
C ASP A 651 24.10 43.36 -10.33
N ASN A 652 23.65 42.31 -9.64
CA ASN A 652 23.59 40.91 -10.06
C ASN A 652 24.97 40.31 -10.35
N LEU A 653 26.05 40.86 -9.77
CA LEU A 653 27.41 40.34 -9.91
C LEU A 653 28.08 40.21 -8.54
N VAL A 654 28.15 38.99 -8.00
CA VAL A 654 28.90 38.73 -6.76
C VAL A 654 30.41 38.86 -7.00
N ASN A 655 31.02 39.94 -6.50
CA ASN A 655 32.42 40.24 -6.72
C ASN A 655 33.08 41.01 -5.57
N ILE A 656 34.32 41.47 -5.76
CA ILE A 656 35.09 42.17 -4.72
C ILE A 656 34.41 43.45 -4.21
N LEU A 657 33.54 44.08 -5.02
CA LEU A 657 32.78 45.25 -4.61
C LEU A 657 31.78 44.91 -3.50
N ASP A 658 31.17 43.73 -3.57
CA ASP A 658 30.27 43.20 -2.53
C ASP A 658 31.03 42.96 -1.22
N VAL A 659 32.24 42.41 -1.30
CA VAL A 659 33.12 42.26 -0.11
C VAL A 659 33.42 43.60 0.53
N VAL A 660 33.74 44.62 -0.28
CA VAL A 660 34.03 45.96 0.25
C VAL A 660 32.78 46.57 0.91
N MET A 661 31.60 46.35 0.33
CA MET A 661 30.34 46.82 0.90
C MET A 661 30.00 46.08 2.19
N LEU A 662 30.16 44.76 2.23
CA LEU A 662 29.94 43.96 3.43
C LEU A 662 30.87 44.35 4.58
N VAL A 663 32.16 44.54 4.30
CA VAL A 663 33.13 45.07 5.26
C VAL A 663 32.72 46.47 5.74
N SER A 664 32.19 47.31 4.85
CA SER A 664 31.69 48.63 5.25
C SER A 664 30.46 48.55 6.14
N ILE A 665 29.59 47.55 5.96
CA ILE A 665 28.43 47.32 6.83
C ILE A 665 28.91 46.90 8.23
N ILE A 666 29.85 45.97 8.33
CA ILE A 666 30.35 45.42 9.61
C ILE A 666 31.12 46.46 10.44
N LEU A 667 31.78 47.42 9.77
CA LEU A 667 32.62 48.41 10.44
C LEU A 667 31.87 49.67 10.92
N ASN A 668 30.60 49.85 10.54
CA ASN A 668 29.76 50.99 10.94
C ASN A 668 28.68 50.56 11.91
#